data_AF-A0A352S836-F1
#
_entry.id   AF-A0A352S836-F1
#
_cell.length_a   1.000
_cell.length_b   1.000
_cell.length_c   1.000
_cell.angle_alpha   90.00
_cell.angle_beta   90.00
_cell.angle_gamma   90.00
#
_symmetry.space_group_name_H-M   'P 1'
#
loop_
_entity.id
_entity.type
_entity.pdbx_description
1 polymer ?
#
loop_
_entity_poly.entity_id
_entity_poly.type
_entity_poly.pdbx_seq_one_letter_code
_entity_poly.pdbx_strand_id
1 'polypeptide(L)'
;AQREALATAEADDVAVLPNGQLRIIQRDDVDVASTGAISITAATHVYLGSETDLNIDAVKAGDTIRVKGAGGIYSVATDPARPNLEGGSMVLEAGDGGVGTAANPLTTQIANGGTLTARGALGVHVAQLAGDLNVAEIYSPGAVSLSARAGNIVDARGPDRLQAIQAGSVALQAAGAIGSSVNPLALTVLADGQVTATALQGIFLGSDQRALALGDIVAGGDVGIAAAGGSLTLYGTVVGTDVALGSARGLVFAASGNVRAAGGLFLQGESLTMADGATAEAAGRIEAVTNRDMALGQLTAGADTADAIRLTAGGSITDANGDGINLAARAPGAGIVLAADGSIGAGDALEIVTSSLDARSGGNLALASLGNLDAMSVTAAGHAALDIAGSLAGGRLASGSADLRVAGNAALHQLTVAGNAGMRIGGALTAANLQASALSADIGGDVVIGQLASSGPARVTSGASLQIGDASADALVLQAAGTLAATQITAGSAQLAAGGDLNVGRLSATSDVLAAAGHDLRANAIQANTMTLSAGNQLRVDEARAQQRAAFGGRTIVANVRATDPAAPLTLVATGTNGLAATAVDTGSGALADRVDLTIDSAAGANFGRLWTAGGQLTMRGGALDVARGRVLDQFVFSNEAMRVLMDNRSMQPRPYDVQLYAPSTRFALNMNGNLVTTDAFVVLREPAFRTRTPAGENVSLRDVG
;
A
#
# COMPACT_ATOMS: atom_id res chain seq x y z
N ALA A 1 20.47 -67.23 -10.66
CA ALA A 1 21.64 -67.22 -11.58
C ALA A 1 21.77 -65.93 -12.40
N GLN A 2 21.44 -65.85 -13.70
CA GLN A 2 21.79 -64.65 -14.52
C GLN A 2 21.10 -63.34 -14.08
N ARG A 3 19.81 -63.38 -13.73
CA ARG A 3 19.10 -62.21 -13.19
C ARG A 3 19.59 -61.78 -11.81
N GLU A 4 20.04 -62.75 -11.03
CA GLU A 4 20.56 -62.58 -9.67
C GLU A 4 21.99 -62.04 -9.68
N ALA A 5 22.84 -62.56 -10.58
CA ALA A 5 24.16 -62.01 -10.88
C ALA A 5 24.04 -60.57 -11.38
N LEU A 6 23.01 -60.25 -12.18
CA LEU A 6 22.76 -58.87 -12.59
C LEU A 6 22.27 -57.99 -11.44
N ALA A 7 21.43 -58.53 -10.55
CA ALA A 7 20.88 -57.78 -9.41
C ALA A 7 21.91 -57.50 -8.31
N THR A 8 22.97 -58.31 -8.22
CA THR A 8 24.03 -58.21 -7.21
C THR A 8 25.35 -57.64 -7.75
N ALA A 9 25.45 -57.47 -9.06
CA ALA A 9 26.59 -56.85 -9.72
C ALA A 9 26.65 -55.35 -9.40
N GLU A 10 27.86 -54.87 -9.09
CA GLU A 10 28.12 -53.44 -9.06
C GLU A 10 28.21 -52.88 -10.48
N ALA A 11 28.16 -51.55 -10.63
CA ALA A 11 28.18 -50.92 -11.94
C ALA A 11 29.43 -51.29 -12.77
N ASP A 12 30.57 -51.51 -12.11
CA ASP A 12 31.83 -51.90 -12.75
C ASP A 12 31.92 -53.41 -13.05
N ASP A 13 31.01 -54.21 -12.48
CA ASP A 13 30.88 -55.63 -12.79
C ASP A 13 30.09 -55.85 -14.10
N VAL A 14 29.43 -54.82 -14.66
CA VAL A 14 28.57 -54.94 -15.85
C VAL A 14 29.15 -54.21 -17.07
N ALA A 15 29.29 -54.91 -18.18
CA ALA A 15 29.70 -54.34 -19.48
C ALA A 15 28.67 -54.64 -20.57
N VAL A 16 28.24 -53.62 -21.31
CA VAL A 16 27.45 -53.78 -22.54
C VAL A 16 28.40 -54.06 -23.69
N LEU A 17 28.30 -55.24 -24.30
CA LEU A 17 29.12 -55.64 -25.44
C LEU A 17 28.58 -55.03 -26.75
N PRO A 18 29.40 -54.88 -27.80
CA PRO A 18 29.00 -54.27 -29.07
C PRO A 18 27.81 -54.94 -29.77
N ASN A 19 27.52 -56.21 -29.43
CA ASN A 19 26.38 -56.98 -29.95
C ASN A 19 25.10 -56.81 -29.11
N GLY A 20 25.10 -55.90 -28.13
CA GLY A 20 23.97 -55.64 -27.21
C GLY A 20 23.85 -56.62 -26.05
N GLN A 21 24.77 -57.57 -25.89
CA GLN A 21 24.78 -58.49 -24.73
C GLN A 21 25.37 -57.82 -23.50
N LEU A 22 24.84 -58.14 -22.32
CA LEU A 22 25.44 -57.78 -21.03
C LEU A 22 26.42 -58.87 -20.60
N ARG A 23 27.67 -58.49 -20.34
CA ARG A 23 28.66 -59.32 -19.64
C ARG A 23 28.72 -58.89 -18.19
N ILE A 24 28.49 -59.84 -17.29
CA ILE A 24 28.60 -59.63 -15.84
C ILE A 24 29.86 -60.36 -15.37
N ILE A 25 30.77 -59.63 -14.75
CA ILE A 25 32.01 -60.14 -14.16
C ILE A 25 31.69 -60.50 -12.71
N GLN A 26 31.84 -61.78 -12.36
CA GLN A 26 31.74 -62.21 -10.97
C GLN A 26 33.12 -62.15 -10.33
N ARG A 27 33.20 -61.51 -9.17
CA ARG A 27 34.41 -61.40 -8.36
C ARG A 27 34.12 -62.06 -7.02
N ASP A 28 35.07 -62.86 -6.56
CA ASP A 28 35.02 -63.50 -5.24
C ASP A 28 35.77 -62.61 -4.24
N ASP A 29 35.27 -62.54 -3.01
CA ASP A 29 35.91 -61.87 -1.90
C ASP A 29 36.75 -62.84 -1.06
N VAL A 30 37.60 -62.27 -0.20
CA VAL A 30 38.27 -63.01 0.85
C VAL A 30 37.39 -62.95 2.09
N ASP A 31 36.87 -64.11 2.51
CA ASP A 31 36.10 -64.23 3.74
C ASP A 31 36.98 -64.10 4.98
N VAL A 32 36.60 -63.19 5.88
CA VAL A 32 37.28 -62.95 7.15
C VAL A 32 36.29 -63.05 8.31
N ALA A 33 36.68 -63.78 9.36
CA ALA A 33 36.01 -63.79 10.65
C ALA A 33 37.02 -63.36 11.72
N SER A 34 37.14 -62.06 11.96
CA SER A 34 38.11 -61.47 12.90
C SER A 34 37.44 -60.42 13.77
N THR A 35 37.70 -60.47 15.08
CA THR A 35 37.33 -59.39 16.00
C THR A 35 38.46 -58.36 16.18
N GLY A 36 39.67 -58.65 15.69
CA GLY A 36 40.83 -57.78 15.75
C GLY A 36 40.94 -56.81 14.57
N ALA A 37 41.95 -55.94 14.60
CA ALA A 37 42.23 -54.98 13.54
C ALA A 37 42.65 -55.65 12.22
N ILE A 38 42.08 -55.16 11.11
CA ILE A 38 42.32 -55.64 9.76
C ILE A 38 43.20 -54.63 9.02
N SER A 39 44.33 -55.11 8.49
CA SER A 39 45.22 -54.34 7.64
C SER A 39 45.58 -55.11 6.38
N ILE A 40 45.41 -54.49 5.21
CA ILE A 40 45.58 -55.12 3.89
C ILE A 40 46.37 -54.18 2.99
N THR A 41 47.28 -54.71 2.19
CA THR A 41 47.93 -53.97 1.10
C THR A 41 47.90 -54.82 -0.15
N ALA A 42 47.26 -54.30 -1.21
CA ALA A 42 47.17 -54.93 -2.51
C ALA A 42 47.65 -53.96 -3.60
N ALA A 43 48.22 -54.50 -4.69
CA ALA A 43 48.68 -53.66 -5.80
C ALA A 43 47.51 -53.04 -6.58
N THR A 44 46.39 -53.76 -6.73
CA THR A 44 45.26 -53.33 -7.56
C THR A 44 43.96 -53.33 -6.76
N HIS A 45 43.43 -54.50 -6.37
CA HIS A 45 42.09 -54.59 -5.78
C HIS A 45 42.10 -55.23 -4.40
N VAL A 46 41.16 -54.84 -3.55
CA VAL A 46 40.79 -55.53 -2.32
C VAL A 46 39.32 -55.89 -2.39
N TYR A 47 39.00 -57.18 -2.27
CA TYR A 47 37.64 -57.71 -2.12
C TYR A 47 37.59 -58.45 -0.78
N LEU A 48 36.87 -57.91 0.19
CA LEU A 48 36.82 -58.40 1.57
C LEU A 48 35.36 -58.67 1.99
N GLY A 49 35.12 -59.87 2.52
CA GLY A 49 33.83 -60.38 2.99
C GLY A 49 33.84 -60.70 4.49
N SER A 50 32.70 -60.56 5.17
CA SER A 50 32.52 -61.10 6.53
C SER A 50 31.06 -61.32 6.90
N GLU A 51 30.80 -62.30 7.75
CA GLU A 51 29.50 -62.49 8.41
C GLU A 51 29.38 -61.71 9.73
N THR A 52 30.45 -61.06 10.19
CA THR A 52 30.51 -60.30 11.45
C THR A 52 31.03 -58.88 11.19
N ASP A 53 31.20 -58.09 12.26
CA ASP A 53 31.80 -56.77 12.15
C ASP A 53 33.24 -56.81 11.58
N LEU A 54 33.55 -55.86 10.71
CA LEU A 54 34.85 -55.65 10.10
C LEU A 54 35.55 -54.45 10.74
N ASN A 55 36.57 -54.72 11.55
CA ASN A 55 37.36 -53.71 12.26
C ASN A 55 38.58 -53.28 11.42
N ILE A 56 38.45 -52.21 10.65
CA ILE A 56 39.45 -51.73 9.70
C ILE A 56 40.48 -50.80 10.39
N ASP A 57 41.76 -51.16 10.37
CA ASP A 57 42.87 -50.26 10.70
C ASP A 57 43.41 -49.58 9.43
N ALA A 58 43.89 -50.35 8.44
CA ALA A 58 44.45 -49.79 7.21
C ALA A 58 44.35 -50.74 6.00
N VAL A 59 43.53 -50.39 5.02
CA VAL A 59 43.39 -51.10 3.74
C VAL A 59 43.88 -50.20 2.61
N LYS A 60 44.83 -50.69 1.82
CA LYS A 60 45.40 -50.00 0.67
C LYS A 60 45.30 -50.81 -0.61
N ALA A 61 44.81 -50.20 -1.68
CA ALA A 61 44.73 -50.80 -3.02
C ALA A 61 45.06 -49.74 -4.10
N GLY A 62 45.50 -50.17 -5.29
CA GLY A 62 45.77 -49.25 -6.41
C GLY A 62 44.51 -48.77 -7.14
N ASP A 63 43.51 -49.65 -7.24
CA ASP A 63 42.26 -49.48 -7.98
C ASP A 63 41.06 -49.57 -7.02
N THR A 64 40.32 -50.67 -6.98
CA THR A 64 39.07 -50.77 -6.19
C THR A 64 39.28 -51.36 -4.80
N ILE A 65 38.59 -50.78 -3.81
CA ILE A 65 38.38 -51.40 -2.49
C ILE A 65 36.90 -51.72 -2.32
N ARG A 66 36.56 -53.01 -2.17
CA ARG A 66 35.20 -53.47 -1.90
C ARG A 66 35.20 -54.25 -0.59
N VAL A 67 34.50 -53.72 0.39
CA VAL A 67 34.38 -54.29 1.74
C VAL A 67 32.90 -54.50 2.01
N LYS A 68 32.49 -55.76 2.12
CA LYS A 68 31.10 -56.15 2.35
C LYS A 68 31.02 -57.03 3.59
N GLY A 69 30.15 -56.69 4.53
CA GLY A 69 29.94 -57.47 5.75
C GLY A 69 28.48 -57.56 6.11
N ALA A 70 28.05 -58.70 6.65
CA ALA A 70 26.72 -58.83 7.25
C ALA A 70 26.60 -57.97 8.53
N GLY A 71 27.70 -57.76 9.26
CA GLY A 71 27.80 -56.81 10.38
C GLY A 71 28.09 -55.37 9.95
N GLY A 72 28.74 -54.59 10.82
CA GLY A 72 29.22 -53.23 10.55
C GLY A 72 30.66 -53.17 10.01
N ILE A 73 31.05 -52.02 9.46
CA ILE A 73 32.43 -51.72 9.02
C ILE A 73 32.94 -50.57 9.87
N TYR A 74 33.86 -50.82 10.78
CA TYR A 74 34.28 -49.84 11.80
C TYR A 74 35.75 -49.48 11.71
N SER A 75 36.06 -48.21 11.98
CA SER A 75 37.44 -47.77 12.15
C SER A 75 37.95 -48.24 13.51
N VAL A 76 39.10 -48.93 13.49
CA VAL A 76 39.94 -49.17 14.68
C VAL A 76 41.34 -48.58 14.52
N ALA A 77 41.50 -47.68 13.53
CA ALA A 77 42.75 -46.97 13.31
C ALA A 77 43.11 -46.13 14.55
N THR A 78 44.37 -46.23 14.96
CA THR A 78 44.90 -45.49 16.11
C THR A 78 45.46 -44.12 15.72
N ASP A 79 45.68 -43.88 14.43
CA ASP A 79 46.18 -42.62 13.87
C ASP A 79 45.08 -41.95 13.03
N PRO A 80 44.50 -40.82 13.47
CA PRO A 80 43.42 -40.13 12.75
C PRO A 80 43.89 -39.37 11.49
N ALA A 81 45.20 -39.31 11.24
CA ALA A 81 45.78 -38.72 10.03
C ALA A 81 46.04 -39.75 8.92
N ARG A 82 46.02 -41.06 9.25
CA ARG A 82 46.12 -42.14 8.27
C ARG A 82 44.71 -42.59 7.88
N PRO A 83 44.40 -42.72 6.57
CA PRO A 83 43.10 -43.22 6.15
C PRO A 83 42.92 -44.70 6.53
N ASN A 84 41.70 -45.08 6.92
CA ASN A 84 41.32 -46.49 7.02
C ASN A 84 41.37 -47.16 5.65
N LEU A 85 40.95 -46.45 4.60
CA LEU A 85 40.91 -46.95 3.22
C LEU A 85 41.64 -45.98 2.28
N GLU A 86 42.69 -46.44 1.59
CA GLU A 86 43.44 -45.67 0.59
C GLU A 86 43.43 -46.41 -0.75
N GLY A 87 42.84 -45.82 -1.79
CA GLY A 87 42.75 -46.43 -3.12
C GLY A 87 41.89 -45.64 -4.08
N GLY A 88 41.50 -46.22 -5.21
CA GLY A 88 40.54 -45.66 -6.17
C GLY A 88 39.09 -45.77 -5.67
N SER A 89 38.19 -46.37 -6.48
CA SER A 89 36.77 -46.46 -6.12
C SER A 89 36.53 -47.39 -4.93
N MET A 90 35.55 -47.05 -4.09
CA MET A 90 35.22 -47.76 -2.87
C MET A 90 33.76 -48.20 -2.85
N VAL A 91 33.52 -49.47 -2.53
CA VAL A 91 32.18 -50.04 -2.30
C VAL A 91 32.13 -50.60 -0.88
N LEU A 92 31.34 -49.98 -0.01
CA LEU A 92 31.23 -50.33 1.41
C LEU A 92 29.81 -50.79 1.72
N GLU A 93 29.62 -52.02 2.17
CA GLU A 93 28.28 -52.55 2.46
C GLU A 93 28.28 -53.21 3.84
N ALA A 94 27.54 -52.61 4.77
CA ALA A 94 27.26 -53.15 6.09
C ALA A 94 25.78 -53.57 6.15
N GLY A 95 25.53 -54.88 6.28
CA GLY A 95 24.19 -55.47 6.23
C GLY A 95 23.31 -54.99 7.39
N ASP A 96 23.64 -55.40 8.61
CA ASP A 96 22.91 -55.10 9.84
C ASP A 96 23.55 -53.95 10.64
N GLY A 97 24.80 -53.58 10.31
CA GLY A 97 25.57 -52.55 11.00
C GLY A 97 25.62 -51.19 10.29
N GLY A 98 26.54 -50.33 10.75
CA GLY A 98 26.85 -49.06 10.09
C GLY A 98 28.19 -49.12 9.34
N VAL A 99 28.39 -48.18 8.41
CA VAL A 99 29.71 -47.87 7.86
C VAL A 99 30.29 -46.72 8.68
N GLY A 100 31.24 -47.01 9.57
CA GLY A 100 31.72 -46.08 10.58
C GLY A 100 30.65 -45.77 11.64
N THR A 101 30.98 -44.84 12.54
CA THR A 101 30.04 -44.29 13.54
C THR A 101 30.14 -42.77 13.56
N ALA A 102 29.14 -42.08 14.12
CA ALA A 102 29.18 -40.62 14.26
C ALA A 102 30.40 -40.13 15.07
N ALA A 103 30.81 -40.88 16.10
CA ALA A 103 31.96 -40.53 16.94
C ALA A 103 33.31 -40.92 16.31
N ASN A 104 33.31 -41.97 15.47
CA ASN A 104 34.51 -42.47 14.81
C ASN A 104 34.15 -42.86 13.36
N PRO A 105 34.15 -41.88 12.43
CA PRO A 105 33.84 -42.13 11.03
C PRO A 105 34.96 -42.96 10.38
N LEU A 106 34.61 -43.69 9.32
CA LEU A 106 35.61 -44.35 8.49
C LEU A 106 36.34 -43.30 7.66
N THR A 107 37.66 -43.22 7.80
CA THR A 107 38.48 -42.26 7.05
C THR A 107 38.91 -42.85 5.71
N THR A 108 38.83 -42.05 4.66
CA THR A 108 39.14 -42.47 3.29
C THR A 108 40.16 -41.54 2.65
N GLN A 109 40.92 -42.09 1.72
CA GLN A 109 41.75 -41.36 0.76
C GLN A 109 41.46 -41.95 -0.62
N ILE A 110 40.31 -41.57 -1.18
CA ILE A 110 39.91 -41.90 -2.54
C ILE A 110 40.82 -41.14 -3.53
N ALA A 111 41.42 -41.85 -4.47
CA ALA A 111 42.26 -41.29 -5.52
C ALA A 111 41.45 -40.47 -6.51
N ASN A 112 42.10 -39.55 -7.23
CA ASN A 112 41.42 -38.63 -8.14
C ASN A 112 40.61 -39.39 -9.20
N GLY A 113 39.31 -39.09 -9.30
CA GLY A 113 38.36 -39.77 -10.20
C GLY A 113 37.72 -41.05 -9.65
N GLY A 114 38.19 -41.58 -8.51
CA GLY A 114 37.51 -42.67 -7.80
C GLY A 114 36.20 -42.21 -7.17
N THR A 115 35.25 -43.13 -6.97
CA THR A 115 33.92 -42.84 -6.40
C THR A 115 33.63 -43.65 -5.14
N LEU A 116 32.72 -43.14 -4.31
CA LEU A 116 32.21 -43.83 -3.13
C LEU A 116 30.79 -44.35 -3.37
N THR A 117 30.62 -45.66 -3.20
CA THR A 117 29.33 -46.31 -2.96
C THR A 117 29.32 -46.86 -1.53
N ALA A 118 28.33 -46.49 -0.72
CA ALA A 118 28.23 -47.01 0.65
C ALA A 118 26.79 -47.30 1.08
N ARG A 119 26.60 -48.42 1.79
CA ARG A 119 25.31 -48.84 2.35
C ARG A 119 25.49 -49.33 3.77
N GLY A 120 24.63 -48.89 4.69
CA GLY A 120 24.66 -49.32 6.08
C GLY A 120 23.28 -49.20 6.73
N ALA A 121 22.82 -50.24 7.42
CA ALA A 121 21.52 -50.22 8.11
C ALA A 121 21.46 -49.20 9.26
N LEU A 122 22.56 -49.00 10.00
CA LEU A 122 22.60 -48.10 11.17
C LEU A 122 23.17 -46.70 10.87
N GLY A 123 23.66 -46.47 9.66
CA GLY A 123 24.24 -45.20 9.24
C GLY A 123 25.45 -45.36 8.34
N VAL A 124 25.86 -44.25 7.72
CA VAL A 124 27.11 -44.15 6.95
C VAL A 124 27.84 -42.88 7.37
N HIS A 125 29.03 -43.04 7.95
CA HIS A 125 29.86 -41.99 8.50
C HIS A 125 31.27 -42.08 7.87
N VAL A 126 31.56 -41.20 6.91
CA VAL A 126 32.79 -41.24 6.11
C VAL A 126 33.48 -39.88 6.10
N ALA A 127 34.80 -39.87 6.23
CA ALA A 127 35.64 -38.67 6.17
C ALA A 127 36.79 -38.84 5.17
N GLN A 128 36.69 -38.15 4.02
CA GLN A 128 37.76 -38.04 3.04
C GLN A 128 38.83 -37.07 3.56
N LEU A 129 40.07 -37.55 3.67
CA LEU A 129 41.18 -36.78 4.24
C LEU A 129 41.69 -35.70 3.30
N ALA A 130 41.85 -36.00 2.01
CA ALA A 130 42.28 -35.05 0.99
C ALA A 130 41.61 -35.27 -0.36
N GLY A 131 41.39 -34.18 -1.09
CA GLY A 131 40.70 -34.21 -2.38
C GLY A 131 39.18 -34.36 -2.24
N ASP A 132 38.52 -34.47 -3.39
CA ASP A 132 37.07 -34.50 -3.47
C ASP A 132 36.50 -35.85 -3.03
N LEU A 133 35.37 -35.80 -2.33
CA LEU A 133 34.54 -36.96 -2.05
C LEU A 133 33.49 -37.09 -3.16
N ASN A 134 33.81 -37.90 -4.17
CA ASN A 134 32.93 -38.18 -5.29
C ASN A 134 31.89 -39.24 -4.89
N VAL A 135 30.68 -38.79 -4.55
CA VAL A 135 29.59 -39.66 -4.12
C VAL A 135 28.92 -40.27 -5.34
N ALA A 136 29.04 -41.59 -5.50
CA ALA A 136 28.25 -42.32 -6.48
C ALA A 136 26.88 -42.65 -5.90
N GLU A 137 26.83 -43.39 -4.79
CA GLU A 137 25.56 -43.78 -4.16
C GLU A 137 25.74 -44.04 -2.67
N ILE A 138 24.92 -43.39 -1.84
CA ILE A 138 24.86 -43.66 -0.41
C ILE A 138 23.43 -44.02 -0.05
N TYR A 139 23.26 -45.12 0.67
CA TYR A 139 21.96 -45.51 1.21
C TYR A 139 22.06 -45.89 2.68
N SER A 140 21.19 -45.30 3.50
CA SER A 140 20.96 -45.75 4.87
C SER A 140 19.54 -45.38 5.32
N PRO A 141 18.80 -46.26 6.02
CA PRO A 141 17.62 -45.82 6.75
C PRO A 141 17.97 -44.97 7.98
N GLY A 142 19.23 -45.01 8.44
CA GLY A 142 19.79 -44.19 9.52
C GLY A 142 20.47 -42.90 9.03
N ALA A 143 21.33 -42.33 9.88
CA ALA A 143 22.01 -41.07 9.57
C ALA A 143 23.17 -41.25 8.59
N VAL A 144 23.33 -40.31 7.66
CA VAL A 144 24.50 -40.19 6.79
C VAL A 144 25.28 -38.94 7.18
N SER A 145 26.57 -39.09 7.50
CA SER A 145 27.51 -38.00 7.76
C SER A 145 28.72 -38.12 6.85
N LEU A 146 28.93 -37.13 5.99
CA LEU A 146 30.04 -37.09 5.04
C LEU A 146 30.90 -35.86 5.27
N SER A 147 32.22 -36.03 5.31
CA SER A 147 33.19 -34.96 5.45
C SER A 147 34.25 -35.02 4.35
N ALA A 148 34.48 -33.92 3.64
CA ALA A 148 35.61 -33.71 2.74
C ALA A 148 36.54 -32.66 3.37
N ARG A 149 37.59 -33.12 4.08
CA ARG A 149 38.45 -32.24 4.91
C ARG A 149 39.29 -31.26 4.10
N ALA A 150 39.60 -31.58 2.85
CA ALA A 150 40.37 -30.73 1.94
C ALA A 150 39.90 -30.91 0.48
N GLY A 151 38.60 -30.75 0.25
CA GLY A 151 37.99 -30.85 -1.08
C GLY A 151 36.48 -30.65 -1.06
N ASN A 152 35.86 -30.96 -2.18
CA ASN A 152 34.42 -30.87 -2.42
C ASN A 152 33.69 -32.16 -2.03
N ILE A 153 32.38 -32.09 -1.83
CA ILE A 153 31.48 -33.25 -1.91
C ILE A 153 30.74 -33.15 -3.23
N VAL A 154 30.94 -34.10 -4.13
CA VAL A 154 30.46 -34.03 -5.52
C VAL A 154 29.49 -35.17 -5.79
N ASP A 155 28.41 -34.88 -6.50
CA ASP A 155 27.59 -35.91 -7.13
C ASP A 155 28.34 -36.49 -8.34
N ALA A 156 28.91 -37.69 -8.17
CA ALA A 156 29.77 -38.31 -9.17
C ALA A 156 29.01 -38.86 -10.38
N ARG A 157 27.70 -39.05 -10.26
CA ARG A 157 26.87 -39.61 -11.34
C ARG A 157 26.16 -38.54 -12.15
N GLY A 158 26.12 -37.31 -11.65
CA GLY A 158 25.51 -36.19 -12.35
C GLY A 158 23.98 -36.27 -12.36
N PRO A 159 23.31 -35.41 -13.15
CA PRO A 159 21.86 -35.24 -13.12
C PRO A 159 21.05 -36.45 -13.67
N ASP A 160 21.72 -37.48 -14.20
CA ASP A 160 21.08 -38.61 -14.88
C ASP A 160 20.47 -39.66 -13.91
N ARG A 161 20.73 -39.56 -12.60
CA ARG A 161 20.09 -40.39 -11.56
C ARG A 161 19.36 -39.52 -10.52
N LEU A 162 18.23 -40.05 -10.05
CA LEU A 162 17.30 -39.36 -9.14
C LEU A 162 17.88 -39.01 -7.75
N GLN A 163 18.97 -39.65 -7.31
CA GLN A 163 19.55 -39.45 -5.97
C GLN A 163 20.99 -39.97 -5.86
N ALA A 164 21.87 -39.19 -5.25
CA ALA A 164 23.21 -39.61 -4.80
C ALA A 164 23.17 -40.12 -3.37
N ILE A 165 22.36 -39.52 -2.51
CA ILE A 165 22.22 -39.92 -1.10
C ILE A 165 20.75 -40.16 -0.78
N GLN A 166 20.45 -41.30 -0.18
CA GLN A 166 19.17 -41.57 0.47
C GLN A 166 19.41 -41.95 1.93
N ALA A 167 18.91 -41.15 2.86
CA ALA A 167 19.26 -41.25 4.27
C ALA A 167 18.08 -40.95 5.20
N GLY A 168 18.09 -41.47 6.43
CA GLY A 168 17.21 -41.02 7.51
C GLY A 168 17.47 -39.56 7.92
N SER A 169 18.72 -39.11 7.90
CA SER A 169 19.13 -37.70 8.05
C SER A 169 20.48 -37.48 7.38
N VAL A 170 20.81 -36.25 6.98
CA VAL A 170 22.06 -35.97 6.25
C VAL A 170 22.84 -34.84 6.93
N ALA A 171 24.12 -35.07 7.18
CA ALA A 171 25.07 -34.06 7.66
C ALA A 171 26.29 -34.01 6.74
N LEU A 172 26.56 -32.85 6.13
CA LEU A 172 27.63 -32.67 5.15
C LEU A 172 28.62 -31.60 5.59
N GLN A 173 29.92 -31.86 5.43
CA GLN A 173 30.96 -30.87 5.69
C GLN A 173 32.00 -30.90 4.57
N ALA A 174 32.28 -29.76 3.94
CA ALA A 174 33.31 -29.65 2.90
C ALA A 174 34.23 -28.44 3.15
N ALA A 175 35.53 -28.62 2.96
CA ALA A 175 36.46 -27.49 2.86
C ALA A 175 36.34 -26.74 1.52
N GLY A 176 35.80 -27.40 0.49
CA GLY A 176 35.41 -26.79 -0.79
C GLY A 176 33.91 -26.50 -0.85
N ALA A 177 33.27 -26.89 -1.95
CA ALA A 177 31.83 -26.82 -2.18
C ALA A 177 31.13 -28.15 -1.91
N ILE A 178 29.80 -28.10 -1.74
CA ILE A 178 28.92 -29.27 -1.75
C ILE A 178 28.02 -29.14 -2.97
N GLY A 179 28.17 -30.03 -3.95
CA GLY A 179 27.53 -29.88 -5.25
C GLY A 179 27.96 -28.62 -6.01
N SER A 180 27.26 -28.32 -7.10
CA SER A 180 27.45 -27.11 -7.91
C SER A 180 26.11 -26.62 -8.48
N SER A 181 26.05 -25.38 -8.98
CA SER A 181 24.83 -24.83 -9.59
C SER A 181 24.32 -25.61 -10.81
N VAL A 182 25.22 -26.29 -11.53
CA VAL A 182 24.89 -27.10 -12.70
C VAL A 182 24.71 -28.59 -12.37
N ASN A 183 25.25 -29.03 -11.24
CA ASN A 183 25.14 -30.39 -10.74
C ASN A 183 24.98 -30.36 -9.21
N PRO A 184 23.77 -30.05 -8.70
CA PRO A 184 23.49 -30.08 -7.27
C PRO A 184 23.63 -31.51 -6.73
N LEU A 185 24.01 -31.65 -5.47
CA LEU A 185 24.02 -32.96 -4.83
C LEU A 185 22.59 -33.43 -4.62
N ALA A 186 22.20 -34.52 -5.29
CA ALA A 186 20.83 -35.04 -5.23
C ALA A 186 20.60 -35.87 -3.95
N LEU A 187 19.61 -35.46 -3.16
CA LEU A 187 19.28 -36.02 -1.85
C LEU A 187 17.83 -36.48 -1.76
N THR A 188 17.63 -37.60 -1.07
CA THR A 188 16.33 -38.04 -0.56
C THR A 188 16.45 -38.27 0.94
N VAL A 189 15.80 -37.43 1.74
CA VAL A 189 15.71 -37.67 3.18
C VAL A 189 14.46 -38.51 3.48
N LEU A 190 14.62 -39.54 4.29
CA LEU A 190 13.58 -40.46 4.72
C LEU A 190 12.94 -39.93 6.01
N ALA A 191 11.65 -40.21 6.19
CA ALA A 191 10.88 -39.76 7.35
C ALA A 191 11.00 -38.24 7.59
N ASP A 192 11.16 -37.82 8.84
CA ASP A 192 11.14 -36.42 9.29
C ASP A 192 12.56 -35.84 9.47
N GLY A 193 13.58 -36.51 8.90
CA GLY A 193 14.97 -36.09 9.05
C GLY A 193 15.29 -34.78 8.35
N GLN A 194 16.38 -34.15 8.80
CA GLN A 194 16.85 -32.88 8.26
C GLN A 194 18.19 -33.04 7.53
N VAL A 195 18.47 -32.09 6.65
CA VAL A 195 19.80 -31.86 6.07
C VAL A 195 20.49 -30.73 6.82
N THR A 196 21.71 -30.98 7.27
CA THR A 196 22.65 -29.94 7.73
C THR A 196 23.88 -29.95 6.84
N ALA A 197 24.41 -28.78 6.52
CA ALA A 197 25.54 -28.66 5.61
C ALA A 197 26.43 -27.47 5.95
N THR A 198 27.75 -27.66 5.88
CA THR A 198 28.72 -26.57 6.01
C THR A 198 29.78 -26.67 4.92
N ALA A 199 30.01 -25.58 4.20
CA ALA A 199 31.02 -25.50 3.14
C ALA A 199 31.74 -24.15 3.19
N LEU A 200 33.04 -24.10 2.90
CA LEU A 200 33.75 -22.82 2.77
C LEU A 200 33.47 -22.11 1.44
N GLN A 201 32.94 -22.83 0.45
CA GLN A 201 32.47 -22.27 -0.83
C GLN A 201 30.94 -22.43 -0.92
N GLY A 202 30.40 -22.76 -2.09
CA GLY A 202 28.95 -22.88 -2.29
C GLY A 202 28.35 -24.21 -1.83
N ILE A 203 27.03 -24.20 -1.61
CA ILE A 203 26.22 -25.39 -1.30
C ILE A 203 25.06 -25.45 -2.28
N PHE A 204 25.01 -26.52 -3.08
CA PHE A 204 23.95 -26.78 -4.05
C PHE A 204 23.34 -28.16 -3.83
N LEU A 205 22.07 -28.18 -3.42
CA LEU A 205 21.35 -29.40 -3.05
C LEU A 205 20.05 -29.51 -3.86
N GLY A 206 19.71 -30.73 -4.26
CA GLY A 206 18.47 -31.03 -4.98
C GLY A 206 17.70 -32.17 -4.34
N SER A 207 16.37 -32.14 -4.43
CA SER A 207 15.51 -33.30 -4.17
C SER A 207 14.41 -33.41 -5.21
N ASP A 208 14.44 -34.49 -6.00
CA ASP A 208 13.54 -34.65 -7.15
C ASP A 208 12.17 -35.23 -6.79
N GLN A 209 12.04 -35.90 -5.65
CA GLN A 209 10.88 -36.76 -5.37
C GLN A 209 10.14 -36.43 -4.08
N ARG A 210 10.79 -35.75 -3.13
CA ARG A 210 10.28 -35.58 -1.76
C ARG A 210 10.43 -34.17 -1.25
N ALA A 211 9.75 -33.91 -0.14
CA ALA A 211 10.00 -32.73 0.65
C ALA A 211 11.41 -32.77 1.24
N LEU A 212 12.00 -31.60 1.41
CA LEU A 212 13.31 -31.43 2.03
C LEU A 212 13.14 -30.58 3.29
N ALA A 213 13.66 -31.07 4.41
CA ALA A 213 13.76 -30.30 5.65
C ALA A 213 15.21 -29.91 5.89
N LEU A 214 15.44 -28.63 6.16
CA LEU A 214 16.77 -28.07 6.40
C LEU A 214 16.92 -27.72 7.88
N GLY A 215 18.02 -28.17 8.47
CA GLY A 215 18.57 -27.57 9.68
C GLY A 215 19.44 -26.37 9.29
N ASP A 216 20.64 -26.28 9.85
CA ASP A 216 21.60 -25.24 9.48
C ASP A 216 22.33 -25.57 8.17
N ILE A 217 22.35 -24.59 7.27
CA ILE A 217 23.08 -24.62 6.00
C ILE A 217 23.99 -23.39 5.97
N VAL A 218 25.30 -23.59 5.97
CA VAL A 218 26.28 -22.50 6.07
C VAL A 218 27.31 -22.60 4.96
N ALA A 219 27.26 -21.66 4.01
CA ALA A 219 28.19 -21.56 2.90
C ALA A 219 29.02 -20.28 3.01
N GLY A 220 30.31 -20.35 2.64
CA GLY A 220 31.13 -19.15 2.40
C GLY A 220 30.91 -18.53 1.01
N GLY A 221 30.17 -19.22 0.14
CA GLY A 221 29.71 -18.76 -1.16
C GLY A 221 28.19 -18.89 -1.32
N ASP A 222 27.72 -19.11 -2.55
CA ASP A 222 26.29 -19.16 -2.86
C ASP A 222 25.61 -20.42 -2.33
N VAL A 223 24.31 -20.30 -2.02
CA VAL A 223 23.45 -21.42 -1.65
C VAL A 223 22.34 -21.56 -2.68
N GLY A 224 22.22 -22.74 -3.29
CA GLY A 224 21.10 -23.11 -4.16
C GLY A 224 20.42 -24.38 -3.69
N ILE A 225 19.16 -24.33 -3.30
CA ILE A 225 18.42 -25.51 -2.83
C ILE A 225 17.10 -25.62 -3.57
N ALA A 226 16.85 -26.79 -4.17
CA ALA A 226 15.63 -27.06 -4.91
C ALA A 226 14.95 -28.36 -4.44
N ALA A 227 13.72 -28.26 -3.95
CA ALA A 227 12.83 -29.39 -3.69
C ALA A 227 11.83 -29.57 -4.85
N ALA A 228 12.31 -30.10 -5.99
CA ALA A 228 11.53 -30.23 -7.22
C ALA A 228 10.34 -31.21 -7.11
N GLY A 229 10.37 -32.15 -6.15
CA GLY A 229 9.27 -33.10 -5.92
C GLY A 229 8.32 -32.76 -4.76
N GLY A 230 8.58 -31.69 -4.01
CA GLY A 230 7.91 -31.46 -2.73
C GLY A 230 8.03 -30.06 -2.15
N SER A 231 7.77 -29.98 -0.85
CA SER A 231 7.92 -28.75 -0.07
C SER A 231 9.36 -28.61 0.42
N LEU A 232 9.82 -27.37 0.58
CA LEU A 232 11.09 -27.06 1.24
C LEU A 232 10.77 -26.43 2.59
N THR A 233 11.22 -27.04 3.70
CA THR A 233 10.99 -26.53 5.06
C THR A 233 12.30 -26.16 5.73
N LEU A 234 12.40 -24.95 6.25
CA LEU A 234 13.56 -24.45 6.99
C LEU A 234 13.25 -24.49 8.48
N TYR A 235 14.00 -25.31 9.22
CA TYR A 235 13.98 -25.36 10.69
C TYR A 235 15.19 -24.63 11.30
N GLY A 236 16.29 -24.51 10.56
CA GLY A 236 17.49 -23.78 10.97
C GLY A 236 17.78 -22.55 10.11
N THR A 237 19.03 -22.10 10.14
CA THR A 237 19.48 -20.92 9.40
C THR A 237 20.20 -21.30 8.11
N VAL A 238 19.83 -20.66 7.01
CA VAL A 238 20.56 -20.71 5.74
C VAL A 238 21.41 -19.45 5.57
N VAL A 239 22.72 -19.62 5.41
CA VAL A 239 23.69 -18.54 5.25
C VAL A 239 24.48 -18.73 3.96
N GLY A 240 24.59 -17.68 3.15
CA GLY A 240 25.39 -17.67 1.92
C GLY A 240 25.63 -16.27 1.36
N THR A 241 26.34 -16.18 0.24
CA THR A 241 26.48 -14.94 -0.54
C THR A 241 25.16 -14.64 -1.22
N ASP A 242 24.86 -15.26 -2.36
CA ASP A 242 23.52 -15.30 -2.91
C ASP A 242 22.79 -16.56 -2.43
N VAL A 243 21.51 -16.44 -2.08
CA VAL A 243 20.69 -17.56 -1.62
C VAL A 243 19.48 -17.73 -2.53
N ALA A 244 19.34 -18.91 -3.13
CA ALA A 244 18.20 -19.30 -3.96
C ALA A 244 17.52 -20.54 -3.37
N LEU A 245 16.25 -20.40 -2.99
CA LEU A 245 15.44 -21.47 -2.40
C LEU A 245 14.21 -21.72 -3.27
N GLY A 246 14.10 -22.94 -3.80
CA GLY A 246 13.03 -23.35 -4.69
C GLY A 246 12.27 -24.58 -4.16
N SER A 247 10.94 -24.57 -4.30
CA SER A 247 10.09 -25.73 -4.06
C SER A 247 9.02 -25.87 -5.14
N ALA A 248 8.64 -27.11 -5.47
CA ALA A 248 7.49 -27.35 -6.35
C ALA A 248 6.14 -27.22 -5.62
N ARG A 249 6.15 -27.36 -4.29
CA ARG A 249 5.01 -27.12 -3.39
C ARG A 249 5.31 -25.93 -2.47
N GLY A 250 4.97 -26.02 -1.19
CA GLY A 250 5.19 -24.94 -0.22
C GLY A 250 6.66 -24.74 0.12
N LEU A 251 7.08 -23.48 0.17
CA LEU A 251 8.31 -23.03 0.82
C LEU A 251 7.93 -22.55 2.22
N VAL A 252 8.41 -23.25 3.24
CA VAL A 252 7.98 -23.06 4.63
C VAL A 252 9.16 -22.68 5.50
N PHE A 253 9.07 -21.56 6.20
CA PHE A 253 10.02 -21.17 7.23
C PHE A 253 9.32 -21.42 8.55
N ALA A 254 9.84 -22.39 9.33
CA ALA A 254 9.39 -22.58 10.70
C ALA A 254 9.76 -21.35 11.55
N ALA A 255 9.28 -21.26 12.79
CA ALA A 255 9.54 -20.10 13.67
C ALA A 255 11.04 -19.79 13.86
N SER A 256 11.90 -20.82 13.77
CA SER A 256 13.37 -20.68 13.84
C SER A 256 14.04 -20.68 12.46
N GLY A 257 13.26 -20.83 11.39
CA GLY A 257 13.72 -20.87 10.01
C GLY A 257 14.15 -19.48 9.56
N ASN A 258 15.44 -19.31 9.28
CA ASN A 258 16.02 -18.02 8.94
C ASN A 258 16.88 -18.08 7.68
N VAL A 259 16.99 -16.95 6.99
CA VAL A 259 17.94 -16.77 5.88
C VAL A 259 18.78 -15.53 6.08
N ARG A 260 20.10 -15.64 5.86
CA ARG A 260 21.03 -14.51 5.79
C ARG A 260 21.85 -14.58 4.50
N ALA A 261 21.52 -13.71 3.54
CA ALA A 261 22.25 -13.55 2.29
C ALA A 261 23.13 -12.29 2.33
N ALA A 262 24.43 -12.43 2.05
CA ALA A 262 25.33 -11.27 1.91
C ALA A 262 25.18 -10.55 0.55
N GLY A 263 24.45 -11.16 -0.38
CA GLY A 263 24.02 -10.63 -1.68
C GLY A 263 22.50 -10.66 -1.80
N GLY A 264 21.98 -11.23 -2.89
CA GLY A 264 20.56 -11.35 -3.17
C GLY A 264 19.90 -12.59 -2.56
N LEU A 265 18.58 -12.51 -2.38
CA LEU A 265 17.74 -13.63 -1.97
C LEU A 265 16.64 -13.87 -3.00
N PHE A 266 16.56 -15.10 -3.52
CA PHE A 266 15.51 -15.54 -4.42
C PHE A 266 14.71 -16.68 -3.79
N LEU A 267 13.40 -16.49 -3.66
CA LEU A 267 12.46 -17.46 -3.11
C LEU A 267 11.43 -17.84 -4.18
N GLN A 268 11.28 -19.14 -4.43
CA GLN A 268 10.30 -19.63 -5.40
C GLN A 268 9.53 -20.84 -4.86
N GLY A 269 8.22 -20.81 -4.97
CA GLY A 269 7.36 -21.90 -4.49
C GLY A 269 5.97 -21.92 -5.11
N GLU A 270 5.18 -22.96 -4.80
CA GLU A 270 3.74 -22.92 -4.99
C GLU A 270 3.11 -21.91 -4.03
N SER A 271 3.57 -21.89 -2.78
CA SER A 271 3.23 -20.92 -1.74
C SER A 271 4.46 -20.61 -0.89
N LEU A 272 4.46 -19.48 -0.19
CA LEU A 272 5.44 -19.13 0.83
C LEU A 272 4.72 -19.01 2.16
N THR A 273 5.23 -19.65 3.20
CA THR A 273 4.70 -19.53 4.56
C THR A 273 5.83 -19.34 5.53
N MET A 274 5.86 -18.18 6.16
CA MET A 274 6.79 -17.85 7.22
C MET A 274 6.01 -17.80 8.53
N ALA A 275 6.36 -18.69 9.47
CA ALA A 275 5.79 -18.64 10.81
C ALA A 275 6.24 -17.37 11.54
N ASP A 276 5.51 -17.00 12.59
CA ASP A 276 5.95 -15.94 13.50
C ASP A 276 7.36 -16.23 14.04
N GLY A 277 8.22 -15.22 14.06
CA GLY A 277 9.65 -15.32 14.36
C GLY A 277 10.56 -15.67 13.17
N ALA A 278 10.04 -16.15 12.05
CA ALA A 278 10.85 -16.45 10.87
C ALA A 278 11.33 -15.15 10.18
N THR A 279 12.61 -15.12 9.80
CA THR A 279 13.22 -13.95 9.15
C THR A 279 13.98 -14.31 7.89
N ALA A 280 13.98 -13.41 6.91
CA ALA A 280 14.90 -13.48 5.77
C ALA A 280 15.56 -12.12 5.55
N GLU A 281 16.88 -12.09 5.64
CA GLU A 281 17.69 -10.88 5.49
C GLU A 281 18.62 -11.04 4.28
N ALA A 282 18.64 -10.03 3.40
CA ALA A 282 19.56 -9.95 2.29
C ALA A 282 20.21 -8.57 2.26
N ALA A 283 21.54 -8.49 2.12
CA ALA A 283 22.20 -7.20 1.93
C ALA A 283 21.89 -6.58 0.54
N GLY A 284 21.53 -7.42 -0.43
CA GLY A 284 21.03 -7.03 -1.74
C GLY A 284 19.50 -7.03 -1.81
N ARG A 285 18.97 -7.38 -2.98
CA ARG A 285 17.54 -7.45 -3.27
C ARG A 285 16.94 -8.77 -2.78
N ILE A 286 15.71 -8.70 -2.29
CA ILE A 286 14.86 -9.88 -2.06
C ILE A 286 13.83 -9.97 -3.18
N GLU A 287 13.72 -11.14 -3.78
CA GLU A 287 12.66 -11.47 -4.73
C GLU A 287 11.97 -12.77 -4.33
N ALA A 288 10.64 -12.73 -4.23
CA ALA A 288 9.82 -13.92 -3.99
C ALA A 288 8.73 -14.05 -5.05
N VAL A 289 8.56 -15.26 -5.57
CA VAL A 289 7.55 -15.60 -6.58
C VAL A 289 6.79 -16.85 -6.16
N THR A 290 5.47 -16.75 -6.03
CA THR A 290 4.58 -17.87 -5.72
C THR A 290 3.43 -17.99 -6.69
N ASN A 291 2.99 -19.22 -6.96
CA ASN A 291 1.79 -19.48 -7.78
C ASN A 291 0.49 -19.28 -6.98
N ARG A 292 0.55 -19.32 -5.65
CA ARG A 292 -0.54 -19.06 -4.71
C ARG A 292 -0.09 -18.04 -3.67
N ASP A 293 -0.55 -18.19 -2.43
CA ASP A 293 -0.41 -17.21 -1.37
C ASP A 293 1.02 -17.11 -0.81
N MET A 294 1.33 -15.94 -0.27
CA MET A 294 2.46 -15.68 0.62
C MET A 294 1.92 -15.26 1.98
N ALA A 295 2.28 -16.00 3.03
CA ALA A 295 2.08 -15.60 4.42
C ALA A 295 3.44 -15.21 5.00
N LEU A 296 3.61 -13.94 5.36
CA LEU A 296 4.91 -13.32 5.60
C LEU A 296 5.23 -13.18 7.09
N GLY A 297 6.46 -13.55 7.45
CA GLY A 297 7.12 -13.10 8.67
C GLY A 297 7.84 -11.80 8.36
N GLN A 298 9.14 -11.73 8.66
CA GLN A 298 9.94 -10.54 8.33
C GLN A 298 10.89 -10.79 7.14
N LEU A 299 10.83 -9.90 6.14
CA LEU A 299 11.78 -9.79 5.03
C LEU A 299 12.52 -8.45 5.11
N THR A 300 13.85 -8.46 5.12
CA THR A 300 14.68 -7.25 5.21
C THR A 300 15.72 -7.20 4.09
N ALA A 301 15.63 -6.18 3.23
CA ALA A 301 16.55 -5.96 2.11
C ALA A 301 17.46 -4.74 2.34
N GLY A 302 18.73 -4.88 1.96
CA GLY A 302 19.74 -3.83 2.01
C GLY A 302 19.94 -3.08 0.68
N ALA A 303 19.34 -3.54 -0.43
CA ALA A 303 19.42 -2.85 -1.72
C ALA A 303 18.82 -1.43 -1.67
N ASP A 304 19.40 -0.51 -2.44
CA ASP A 304 19.02 0.90 -2.57
C ASP A 304 18.15 1.20 -3.81
N THR A 305 17.59 0.16 -4.42
CA THR A 305 16.75 0.26 -5.62
C THR A 305 15.26 0.34 -5.27
N ALA A 306 14.47 0.91 -6.17
CA ALA A 306 13.01 1.01 -6.01
C ALA A 306 12.28 -0.34 -5.90
N ASP A 307 12.98 -1.44 -6.16
CA ASP A 307 12.51 -2.82 -6.07
C ASP A 307 13.38 -3.68 -5.14
N ALA A 308 13.98 -3.07 -4.11
CA ALA A 308 14.79 -3.74 -3.09
C ALA A 308 14.08 -4.96 -2.49
N ILE A 309 12.75 -4.91 -2.35
CA ILE A 309 11.91 -6.08 -2.15
C ILE A 309 10.89 -6.16 -3.28
N ARG A 310 10.83 -7.30 -3.98
CA ARG A 310 9.79 -7.60 -4.98
C ARG A 310 9.07 -8.91 -4.67
N LEU A 311 7.77 -8.83 -4.43
CA LEU A 311 6.92 -9.99 -4.17
C LEU A 311 5.86 -10.13 -5.26
N THR A 312 5.69 -11.34 -5.79
CA THR A 312 4.66 -11.66 -6.79
C THR A 312 3.95 -12.95 -6.43
N ALA A 313 2.66 -12.85 -6.10
CA ALA A 313 1.81 -13.98 -5.71
C ALA A 313 0.65 -14.17 -6.69
N GLY A 314 0.46 -15.40 -7.19
CA GLY A 314 -0.77 -15.80 -7.88
C GLY A 314 -1.98 -15.93 -6.95
N GLY A 315 -1.77 -15.76 -5.64
CA GLY A 315 -2.79 -15.64 -4.60
C GLY A 315 -2.68 -14.31 -3.85
N SER A 316 -2.87 -14.34 -2.55
CA SER A 316 -2.78 -13.19 -1.65
C SER A 316 -1.41 -13.06 -0.99
N ILE A 317 -1.06 -11.86 -0.54
CA ILE A 317 0.09 -11.61 0.34
C ILE A 317 -0.48 -11.17 1.70
N THR A 318 -0.24 -11.94 2.75
CA THR A 318 -0.81 -11.70 4.08
C THR A 318 0.27 -11.62 5.14
N ASP A 319 -0.03 -10.88 6.21
CA ASP A 319 0.75 -10.89 7.42
C ASP A 319 0.60 -12.24 8.17
N ALA A 320 1.70 -12.73 8.74
CA ALA A 320 1.76 -13.89 9.63
C ALA A 320 2.59 -13.64 10.90
N ASN A 321 3.11 -12.42 11.14
CA ASN A 321 3.84 -12.04 12.36
C ASN A 321 3.11 -10.97 13.20
N GLY A 322 1.83 -10.66 12.90
CA GLY A 322 1.02 -9.70 13.65
C GLY A 322 1.52 -8.27 13.44
N ASP A 323 1.51 -7.44 14.49
CA ASP A 323 1.97 -6.04 14.40
C ASP A 323 3.49 -5.86 14.15
N GLY A 324 4.21 -6.94 13.81
CA GLY A 324 5.63 -6.93 13.50
C GLY A 324 5.90 -6.37 12.10
N ILE A 325 7.13 -5.88 11.85
CA ILE A 325 7.48 -5.41 10.50
C ILE A 325 7.51 -6.62 9.54
N ASN A 326 6.65 -6.63 8.53
CA ASN A 326 6.74 -7.64 7.47
C ASN A 326 7.86 -7.33 6.49
N LEU A 327 7.92 -6.08 6.00
CA LEU A 327 8.81 -5.71 4.89
C LEU A 327 9.66 -4.50 5.24
N ALA A 328 10.97 -4.65 5.21
CA ALA A 328 11.92 -3.58 5.49
C ALA A 328 12.93 -3.37 4.36
N ALA A 329 12.76 -2.29 3.60
CA ALA A 329 13.70 -1.78 2.60
C ALA A 329 14.23 -0.42 3.08
N ARG A 330 15.32 -0.42 3.85
CA ARG A 330 15.73 0.74 4.67
C ARG A 330 16.76 1.65 4.03
N ALA A 331 17.41 1.24 2.95
CA ALA A 331 18.38 2.10 2.27
C ALA A 331 17.67 3.34 1.67
N PRO A 332 18.36 4.50 1.57
CA PRO A 332 17.77 5.67 0.93
C PRO A 332 17.37 5.36 -0.52
N GLY A 333 16.13 5.68 -0.91
CA GLY A 333 15.59 5.36 -2.24
C GLY A 333 15.15 3.90 -2.43
N ALA A 334 15.33 3.04 -1.42
CA ALA A 334 14.87 1.67 -1.47
C ALA A 334 13.35 1.59 -1.48
N GLY A 335 12.82 0.78 -2.38
CA GLY A 335 11.39 0.61 -2.60
C GLY A 335 10.90 -0.83 -2.41
N ILE A 336 9.59 -0.96 -2.27
CA ILE A 336 8.87 -2.23 -2.20
C ILE A 336 7.91 -2.31 -3.39
N VAL A 337 7.97 -3.44 -4.11
CA VAL A 337 7.06 -3.78 -5.21
C VAL A 337 6.24 -5.01 -4.85
N LEU A 338 4.92 -4.87 -4.79
CA LEU A 338 3.97 -5.94 -4.46
C LEU A 338 3.00 -6.19 -5.62
N ALA A 339 2.83 -7.45 -6.00
CA ALA A 339 1.79 -7.88 -6.93
C ALA A 339 1.11 -9.13 -6.40
N ALA A 340 -0.21 -9.08 -6.29
CA ALA A 340 -1.04 -10.20 -5.88
C ALA A 340 -2.30 -10.27 -6.76
N ASP A 341 -2.60 -11.45 -7.32
CA ASP A 341 -3.89 -11.69 -7.99
C ASP A 341 -5.05 -11.73 -6.97
N GLY A 342 -4.74 -12.06 -5.72
CA GLY A 342 -5.62 -11.95 -4.57
C GLY A 342 -5.52 -10.61 -3.84
N SER A 343 -5.67 -10.63 -2.52
CA SER A 343 -5.56 -9.43 -1.68
C SER A 343 -4.14 -9.24 -1.13
N ILE A 344 -3.81 -8.01 -0.73
CA ILE A 344 -2.57 -7.66 -0.03
C ILE A 344 -2.97 -7.15 1.36
N GLY A 345 -2.43 -7.73 2.43
CA GLY A 345 -2.83 -7.39 3.80
C GLY A 345 -4.29 -7.75 4.09
N ALA A 346 -4.73 -8.95 3.71
CA ALA A 346 -6.06 -9.42 4.06
C ALA A 346 -6.12 -9.85 5.53
N GLY A 347 -7.08 -9.32 6.29
CA GLY A 347 -7.24 -9.62 7.71
C GLY A 347 -6.44 -8.67 8.59
N ASP A 348 -5.13 -8.60 8.36
CA ASP A 348 -4.21 -7.66 8.99
C ASP A 348 -3.39 -6.90 7.93
N ALA A 349 -3.06 -5.64 8.22
CA ALA A 349 -2.27 -4.82 7.30
C ALA A 349 -0.84 -5.39 7.19
N LEU A 350 -0.13 -5.13 6.09
CA LEU A 350 1.31 -5.36 6.09
C LEU A 350 2.04 -4.12 6.60
N GLU A 351 2.86 -4.29 7.63
CA GLU A 351 3.75 -3.27 8.14
C GLU A 351 4.99 -3.15 7.25
N ILE A 352 5.19 -1.96 6.70
CA ILE A 352 6.26 -1.70 5.76
C ILE A 352 7.15 -0.55 6.22
N VAL A 353 8.44 -0.69 5.93
CA VAL A 353 9.43 0.39 6.03
C VAL A 353 10.10 0.53 4.68
N THR A 354 9.78 1.61 3.97
CA THR A 354 10.33 1.90 2.64
C THR A 354 10.20 3.39 2.32
N SER A 355 10.96 3.87 1.33
CA SER A 355 10.79 5.22 0.77
C SER A 355 9.84 5.24 -0.44
N SER A 356 9.65 4.11 -1.12
CA SER A 356 8.84 4.01 -2.33
C SER A 356 7.99 2.76 -2.34
N LEU A 357 6.73 2.88 -2.74
CA LEU A 357 5.77 1.77 -2.80
C LEU A 357 5.11 1.67 -4.18
N ASP A 358 5.21 0.51 -4.85
CA ASP A 358 4.36 0.12 -5.98
C ASP A 358 3.58 -1.15 -5.61
N ALA A 359 2.26 -1.06 -5.45
CA ALA A 359 1.44 -2.19 -5.03
C ALA A 359 0.23 -2.38 -5.96
N ARG A 360 0.05 -3.62 -6.44
CA ARG A 360 -1.07 -4.04 -7.27
C ARG A 360 -1.79 -5.23 -6.63
N SER A 361 -3.04 -5.03 -6.24
CA SER A 361 -3.91 -6.05 -5.65
C SER A 361 -5.11 -6.34 -6.56
N GLY A 362 -5.32 -7.61 -6.90
CA GLY A 362 -6.53 -8.09 -7.57
C GLY A 362 -7.76 -8.13 -6.65
N GLY A 363 -7.59 -7.91 -5.34
CA GLY A 363 -8.64 -7.79 -4.34
C GLY A 363 -8.51 -6.52 -3.49
N ASN A 364 -8.57 -6.69 -2.17
CA ASN A 364 -8.38 -5.60 -1.22
C ASN A 364 -6.88 -5.36 -0.96
N LEU A 365 -6.54 -4.18 -0.48
CA LEU A 365 -5.18 -3.81 -0.08
C LEU A 365 -5.23 -3.14 1.30
N ALA A 366 -4.44 -3.62 2.25
CA ALA A 366 -4.19 -2.95 3.52
C ALA A 366 -2.69 -2.91 3.80
N LEU A 367 -2.12 -1.70 3.94
CA LEU A 367 -0.70 -1.49 4.24
C LEU A 367 -0.54 -0.39 5.30
N ALA A 368 0.41 -0.58 6.20
CA ALA A 368 0.82 0.39 7.20
C ALA A 368 2.30 0.77 6.98
N SER A 369 2.56 1.96 6.45
CA SER A 369 3.92 2.51 6.36
C SER A 369 4.30 3.15 7.69
N LEU A 370 5.39 2.67 8.29
CA LEU A 370 5.90 3.18 9.56
C LEU A 370 6.74 4.46 9.42
N GLY A 371 6.80 5.05 8.22
CA GLY A 371 7.61 6.23 7.92
C GLY A 371 7.06 7.06 6.78
N ASN A 372 7.94 7.85 6.17
CA ASN A 372 7.60 8.66 5.00
C ASN A 372 7.57 7.79 3.73
N LEU A 373 6.70 8.15 2.78
CA LEU A 373 6.74 7.65 1.42
C LEU A 373 7.03 8.82 0.47
N ASP A 374 8.16 8.76 -0.22
CA ASP A 374 8.54 9.74 -1.24
C ASP A 374 7.71 9.54 -2.52
N ALA A 375 7.42 8.27 -2.84
CA ALA A 375 6.60 7.89 -3.98
C ALA A 375 5.66 6.73 -3.63
N MET A 376 4.43 6.81 -4.12
CA MET A 376 3.43 5.76 -3.96
C MET A 376 2.62 5.59 -5.24
N SER A 377 2.50 4.35 -5.70
CA SER A 377 1.64 3.90 -6.79
C SER A 377 0.86 2.69 -6.30
N VAL A 378 -0.44 2.85 -6.08
CA VAL A 378 -1.30 1.79 -5.54
C VAL A 378 -2.51 1.59 -6.43
N THR A 379 -2.74 0.33 -6.81
CA THR A 379 -3.96 -0.12 -7.47
C THR A 379 -4.57 -1.29 -6.70
N ALA A 380 -5.84 -1.21 -6.33
CA ALA A 380 -6.59 -2.31 -5.74
C ALA A 380 -7.93 -2.48 -6.44
N ALA A 381 -8.32 -3.69 -6.83
CA ALA A 381 -9.65 -3.91 -7.43
C ALA A 381 -10.79 -3.63 -6.43
N GLY A 382 -10.55 -3.90 -5.13
CA GLY A 382 -11.50 -3.72 -4.03
C GLY A 382 -11.22 -2.45 -3.20
N HIS A 383 -11.23 -2.61 -1.88
CA HIS A 383 -10.91 -1.54 -0.92
C HIS A 383 -9.37 -1.38 -0.81
N ALA A 384 -8.88 -0.13 -0.80
CA ALA A 384 -7.51 0.21 -0.41
C ALA A 384 -7.47 0.98 0.92
N ALA A 385 -6.94 0.36 1.97
CA ALA A 385 -6.62 0.95 3.26
C ALA A 385 -5.12 1.24 3.33
N LEU A 386 -4.75 2.51 3.48
CA LEU A 386 -3.36 2.94 3.57
C LEU A 386 -3.20 3.80 4.81
N ASP A 387 -2.35 3.36 5.74
CA ASP A 387 -1.90 4.18 6.87
C ASP A 387 -0.44 4.55 6.67
N ILE A 388 -0.12 5.83 6.80
CA ILE A 388 1.23 6.37 6.63
C ILE A 388 1.55 7.20 7.87
N ALA A 389 2.41 6.64 8.74
CA ALA A 389 2.81 7.28 9.99
C ALA A 389 3.66 8.55 9.77
N GLY A 390 4.24 8.73 8.58
CA GLY A 390 4.98 9.91 8.16
C GLY A 390 4.21 10.82 7.20
N SER A 391 4.93 11.37 6.23
CA SER A 391 4.40 12.16 5.11
C SER A 391 4.43 11.40 3.79
N LEU A 392 3.59 11.80 2.85
CA LEU A 392 3.54 11.31 1.48
C LEU A 392 3.94 12.43 0.51
N ALA A 393 5.03 12.29 -0.25
CA ALA A 393 5.53 13.33 -1.16
C ALA A 393 5.04 13.17 -2.63
N GLY A 394 4.45 12.03 -3.00
CA GLY A 394 3.90 11.83 -4.34
C GLY A 394 3.10 10.55 -4.49
N GLY A 395 1.78 10.64 -4.39
CA GLY A 395 0.89 9.48 -4.49
C GLY A 395 0.02 9.40 -5.74
N ARG A 396 -0.14 8.18 -6.26
CA ARG A 396 -1.24 7.76 -7.13
C ARG A 396 -1.98 6.61 -6.46
N LEU A 397 -3.30 6.75 -6.35
CA LEU A 397 -4.16 5.71 -5.78
C LEU A 397 -5.35 5.48 -6.71
N ALA A 398 -5.55 4.22 -7.12
CA ALA A 398 -6.71 3.77 -7.85
C ALA A 398 -7.37 2.59 -7.15
N SER A 399 -8.66 2.68 -6.81
CA SER A 399 -9.34 1.56 -6.14
C SER A 399 -10.86 1.53 -6.30
N GLY A 400 -11.49 0.44 -5.87
CA GLY A 400 -12.95 0.34 -5.73
C GLY A 400 -13.47 1.26 -4.63
N SER A 401 -12.85 1.23 -3.45
CA SER A 401 -13.05 2.19 -2.35
C SER A 401 -11.71 2.48 -1.67
N ALA A 402 -11.59 3.58 -0.93
CA ALA A 402 -10.33 3.93 -0.29
C ALA A 402 -10.49 4.57 1.08
N ASP A 403 -9.58 4.23 1.99
CA ASP A 403 -9.28 4.98 3.20
C ASP A 403 -7.79 5.32 3.21
N LEU A 404 -7.46 6.60 3.08
CA LEU A 404 -6.08 7.10 3.15
C LEU A 404 -5.88 7.88 4.46
N ARG A 405 -4.99 7.40 5.31
CA ARG A 405 -4.54 8.08 6.52
C ARG A 405 -3.08 8.47 6.38
N VAL A 406 -2.77 9.74 6.62
CA VAL A 406 -1.39 10.25 6.61
C VAL A 406 -1.22 11.14 7.83
N ALA A 407 -0.29 10.83 8.71
CA ALA A 407 -0.09 11.62 9.93
C ALA A 407 0.52 13.00 9.62
N GLY A 408 1.45 13.05 8.65
CA GLY A 408 2.09 14.27 8.19
C GLY A 408 1.39 14.93 7.00
N ASN A 409 2.20 15.49 6.09
CA ASN A 409 1.70 16.12 4.86
C ASN A 409 1.44 15.07 3.78
N ALA A 410 0.47 15.32 2.90
CA ALA A 410 0.20 14.48 1.74
C ALA A 410 0.25 15.28 0.43
N ALA A 411 1.01 14.78 -0.53
CA ALA A 411 1.02 15.22 -1.91
C ALA A 411 0.50 14.09 -2.83
N LEU A 412 -0.65 14.30 -3.45
CA LEU A 412 -1.29 13.36 -4.36
C LEU A 412 -1.28 13.92 -5.79
N HIS A 413 -0.70 13.17 -6.71
CA HIS A 413 -0.88 13.47 -8.13
C HIS A 413 -2.28 13.06 -8.59
N GLN A 414 -2.77 11.92 -8.11
CA GLN A 414 -4.07 11.41 -8.53
C GLN A 414 -4.66 10.48 -7.48
N LEU A 415 -5.94 10.68 -7.18
CA LEU A 415 -6.79 9.71 -6.50
C LEU A 415 -8.01 9.44 -7.39
N THR A 416 -8.21 8.18 -7.77
CA THR A 416 -9.34 7.73 -8.59
C THR A 416 -10.00 6.53 -7.94
N VAL A 417 -11.12 6.77 -7.28
CA VAL A 417 -11.86 5.77 -6.51
C VAL A 417 -13.22 5.55 -7.14
N ALA A 418 -13.58 4.32 -7.49
CA ALA A 418 -14.87 4.05 -8.14
C ALA A 418 -16.05 4.32 -7.20
N GLY A 419 -15.88 4.06 -5.91
CA GLY A 419 -16.87 4.20 -4.84
C GLY A 419 -16.52 5.32 -3.87
N ASN A 420 -16.52 5.00 -2.58
CA ASN A 420 -16.30 5.98 -1.51
C ASN A 420 -14.80 6.14 -1.22
N ALA A 421 -14.36 7.39 -1.09
CA ALA A 421 -13.02 7.77 -0.69
C ALA A 421 -13.05 8.54 0.64
N GLY A 422 -12.41 7.98 1.66
CA GLY A 422 -12.10 8.63 2.92
C GLY A 422 -10.64 9.08 2.97
N MET A 423 -10.40 10.30 3.42
CA MET A 423 -9.05 10.83 3.64
C MET A 423 -8.96 11.48 5.02
N ARG A 424 -7.93 11.15 5.79
CA ARG A 424 -7.57 11.85 7.03
C ARG A 424 -6.09 12.21 6.97
N ILE A 425 -5.78 13.49 6.88
CA ILE A 425 -4.41 13.98 6.75
C ILE A 425 -4.13 14.92 7.93
N GLY A 426 -3.14 14.60 8.75
CA GLY A 426 -2.82 15.41 9.93
C GLY A 426 -2.18 16.76 9.58
N GLY A 427 -1.37 16.79 8.51
CA GLY A 427 -0.74 18.00 7.97
C GLY A 427 -1.51 18.62 6.80
N ALA A 428 -0.76 19.22 5.86
CA ALA A 428 -1.30 19.83 4.64
C ALA A 428 -1.57 18.79 3.54
N LEU A 429 -2.53 19.07 2.67
CA LEU A 429 -2.83 18.31 1.46
C LEU A 429 -2.56 19.15 0.20
N THR A 430 -1.74 18.64 -0.71
CA THR A 430 -1.69 19.09 -2.10
C THR A 430 -2.16 17.96 -3.00
N ALA A 431 -3.23 18.17 -3.78
CA ALA A 431 -3.75 17.18 -4.70
C ALA A 431 -3.96 17.78 -6.09
N ALA A 432 -3.45 17.15 -7.15
CA ALA A 432 -3.79 17.61 -8.50
C ALA A 432 -5.22 17.19 -8.88
N ASN A 433 -5.57 15.91 -8.70
CA ASN A 433 -6.90 15.39 -9.03
C ASN A 433 -7.43 14.45 -7.92
N LEU A 434 -8.66 14.71 -7.46
CA LEU A 434 -9.42 13.84 -6.58
C LEU A 434 -10.74 13.43 -7.26
N GLN A 435 -10.92 12.14 -7.50
CA GLN A 435 -12.09 11.58 -8.17
C GLN A 435 -12.68 10.44 -7.35
N ALA A 436 -13.97 10.53 -6.98
CA ALA A 436 -14.67 9.49 -6.21
C ALA A 436 -16.19 9.51 -6.46
N SER A 437 -16.89 8.41 -6.21
CA SER A 437 -18.36 8.48 -6.16
C SER A 437 -18.88 9.23 -4.95
N ALA A 438 -18.20 9.12 -3.81
CA ALA A 438 -18.37 10.01 -2.66
C ALA A 438 -17.00 10.32 -2.05
N LEU A 439 -16.79 11.55 -1.63
CA LEU A 439 -15.51 12.00 -1.05
C LEU A 439 -15.72 12.60 0.33
N SER A 440 -14.94 12.16 1.31
CA SER A 440 -14.83 12.79 2.62
C SER A 440 -13.36 12.97 2.98
N ALA A 441 -12.89 14.22 3.00
CA ALA A 441 -11.52 14.56 3.35
C ALA A 441 -11.49 15.46 4.58
N ASP A 442 -10.76 15.03 5.61
CA ASP A 442 -10.51 15.80 6.83
C ASP A 442 -9.02 16.07 6.99
N ILE A 443 -8.65 17.34 6.88
CA ILE A 443 -7.26 17.79 6.74
C ILE A 443 -6.93 18.79 7.84
N GLY A 444 -5.87 18.53 8.61
CA GLY A 444 -5.47 19.39 9.73
C GLY A 444 -4.79 20.70 9.31
N GLY A 445 -4.11 20.70 8.16
CA GLY A 445 -3.38 21.86 7.62
C GLY A 445 -4.02 22.48 6.38
N ASP A 446 -3.21 23.21 5.60
CA ASP A 446 -3.66 23.83 4.35
C ASP A 446 -4.02 22.78 3.28
N VAL A 447 -5.00 23.11 2.45
CA VAL A 447 -5.47 22.24 1.37
C VAL A 447 -5.37 22.99 0.04
N VAL A 448 -4.71 22.38 -0.93
CA VAL A 448 -4.65 22.82 -2.33
C VAL A 448 -5.09 21.68 -3.22
N ILE A 449 -6.22 21.84 -3.92
CA ILE A 449 -6.75 20.83 -4.85
C ILE A 449 -6.88 21.45 -6.24
N GLY A 450 -6.28 20.85 -7.27
CA GLY A 450 -6.46 21.27 -8.65
C GLY A 450 -7.89 21.01 -9.13
N GLN A 451 -8.29 19.73 -9.16
CA GLN A 451 -9.62 19.30 -9.52
C GLN A 451 -10.20 18.34 -8.49
N LEU A 452 -11.44 18.60 -8.09
CA LEU A 452 -12.28 17.72 -7.30
C LEU A 452 -13.49 17.33 -8.14
N ALA A 453 -13.68 16.04 -8.41
CA ALA A 453 -14.86 15.54 -9.09
C ALA A 453 -15.47 14.39 -8.28
N SER A 454 -16.71 14.58 -7.86
CA SER A 454 -17.53 13.54 -7.28
C SER A 454 -18.83 13.36 -8.03
N SER A 455 -19.24 12.10 -8.27
CA SER A 455 -20.56 11.82 -8.85
C SER A 455 -21.69 11.91 -7.81
N GLY A 456 -21.35 11.86 -6.53
CA GLY A 456 -22.25 12.01 -5.39
C GLY A 456 -21.77 13.12 -4.43
N PRO A 457 -21.89 12.93 -3.10
CA PRO A 457 -21.52 13.97 -2.14
C PRO A 457 -20.00 14.08 -1.96
N ALA A 458 -19.51 15.31 -1.86
CA ALA A 458 -18.13 15.63 -1.53
C ALA A 458 -18.05 16.58 -0.34
N ARG A 459 -17.28 16.21 0.68
CA ARG A 459 -16.96 17.03 1.84
C ARG A 459 -15.45 17.17 1.96
N VAL A 460 -14.97 18.42 2.06
CA VAL A 460 -13.57 18.74 2.36
C VAL A 460 -13.52 19.72 3.53
N THR A 461 -12.85 19.33 4.59
CA THR A 461 -12.56 20.18 5.75
C THR A 461 -11.06 20.45 5.85
N SER A 462 -10.72 21.71 6.08
CA SER A 462 -9.36 22.18 6.33
C SER A 462 -9.29 22.87 7.68
N GLY A 463 -8.33 22.46 8.51
CA GLY A 463 -7.95 23.13 9.76
C GLY A 463 -7.24 24.47 9.55
N ALA A 464 -6.89 24.81 8.30
CA ALA A 464 -6.30 26.08 7.91
C ALA A 464 -7.03 26.64 6.66
N SER A 465 -6.32 26.95 5.58
CA SER A 465 -6.92 27.47 4.34
C SER A 465 -7.28 26.34 3.36
N LEU A 466 -8.24 26.61 2.48
CA LEU A 466 -8.69 25.69 1.43
C LEU A 466 -8.69 26.40 0.08
N GLN A 467 -7.88 25.94 -0.86
CA GLN A 467 -7.85 26.40 -2.23
C GLN A 467 -8.23 25.25 -3.17
N ILE A 468 -9.24 25.48 -4.01
CA ILE A 468 -9.65 24.54 -5.05
C ILE A 468 -9.64 25.25 -6.41
N GLY A 469 -9.12 24.59 -7.45
CA GLY A 469 -9.33 25.03 -8.83
C GLY A 469 -10.80 24.81 -9.20
N ASP A 470 -11.11 23.59 -9.63
CA ASP A 470 -12.45 23.19 -10.05
C ASP A 470 -13.05 22.16 -9.09
N ALA A 471 -14.31 22.34 -8.69
CA ALA A 471 -15.06 21.38 -7.89
C ALA A 471 -16.39 21.00 -8.58
N SER A 472 -16.66 19.70 -8.68
CA SER A 472 -17.94 19.15 -9.14
C SER A 472 -18.45 18.09 -8.17
N ALA A 473 -19.69 18.19 -7.70
CA ALA A 473 -20.33 17.18 -6.85
C ALA A 473 -21.86 17.28 -6.90
N ASP A 474 -22.61 16.25 -6.54
CA ASP A 474 -24.06 16.37 -6.35
C ASP A 474 -24.38 17.25 -5.13
N ALA A 475 -23.74 16.97 -3.99
CA ALA A 475 -23.76 17.83 -2.81
C ALA A 475 -22.34 18.17 -2.40
N LEU A 476 -21.98 19.47 -2.43
CA LEU A 476 -20.65 19.94 -2.10
C LEU A 476 -20.63 20.65 -0.75
N VAL A 477 -19.75 20.22 0.14
CA VAL A 477 -19.49 20.87 1.43
C VAL A 477 -18.01 21.19 1.55
N LEU A 478 -17.68 22.48 1.59
CA LEU A 478 -16.31 22.95 1.75
C LEU A 478 -16.22 23.80 3.02
N GLN A 479 -15.30 23.45 3.92
CA GLN A 479 -15.10 24.18 5.17
C GLN A 479 -13.61 24.45 5.40
N ALA A 480 -13.28 25.70 5.75
CA ALA A 480 -11.93 26.11 6.09
C ALA A 480 -11.95 26.96 7.36
N ALA A 481 -11.02 26.72 8.28
CA ALA A 481 -10.84 27.59 9.46
C ALA A 481 -10.30 28.98 9.06
N GLY A 482 -9.50 29.04 7.99
CA GLY A 482 -8.97 30.25 7.39
C GLY A 482 -9.75 30.67 6.14
N THR A 483 -9.01 30.98 5.07
CA THR A 483 -9.58 31.43 3.78
C THR A 483 -10.03 30.23 2.95
N LEU A 484 -11.19 30.35 2.30
CA LEU A 484 -11.65 29.42 1.28
C LEU A 484 -11.63 30.12 -0.09
N ALA A 485 -10.90 29.55 -1.04
CA ALA A 485 -10.81 30.02 -2.40
C ALA A 485 -11.20 28.92 -3.38
N ALA A 486 -12.09 29.22 -4.34
CA ALA A 486 -12.46 28.30 -5.41
C ALA A 486 -12.55 29.03 -6.76
N THR A 487 -11.95 28.49 -7.83
CA THR A 487 -12.06 29.10 -9.16
C THR A 487 -13.44 28.83 -9.77
N GLN A 488 -13.85 27.56 -9.82
CA GLN A 488 -15.16 27.16 -10.34
C GLN A 488 -15.77 26.04 -9.51
N ILE A 489 -17.06 26.17 -9.21
CA ILE A 489 -17.86 25.16 -8.53
C ILE A 489 -19.11 24.87 -9.37
N THR A 490 -19.34 23.59 -9.64
CA THR A 490 -20.58 23.06 -10.21
C THR A 490 -21.17 22.06 -9.23
N ALA A 491 -22.38 22.28 -8.73
CA ALA A 491 -22.98 21.32 -7.82
C ALA A 491 -24.49 21.15 -7.98
N GLY A 492 -25.07 20.09 -7.40
CA GLY A 492 -26.51 20.05 -7.14
C GLY A 492 -26.86 21.04 -6.03
N SER A 493 -26.16 20.95 -4.90
CA SER A 493 -26.20 21.91 -3.79
C SER A 493 -24.79 22.23 -3.28
N ALA A 494 -24.59 23.43 -2.72
CA ALA A 494 -23.30 23.86 -2.21
C ALA A 494 -23.40 24.52 -0.83
N GLN A 495 -22.57 24.07 0.11
CA GLN A 495 -22.37 24.66 1.43
C GLN A 495 -20.90 25.05 1.60
N LEU A 496 -20.63 26.35 1.70
CA LEU A 496 -19.29 26.90 1.80
C LEU A 496 -19.15 27.66 3.12
N ALA A 497 -18.14 27.33 3.91
CA ALA A 497 -17.85 28.03 5.17
C ALA A 497 -16.36 28.36 5.28
N ALA A 498 -16.06 29.64 5.48
CA ALA A 498 -14.70 30.13 5.75
C ALA A 498 -14.69 30.88 7.08
N GLY A 499 -13.76 30.54 7.98
CA GLY A 499 -13.53 31.34 9.18
C GLY A 499 -12.90 32.70 8.87
N GLY A 500 -12.18 32.81 7.74
CA GLY A 500 -11.66 34.04 7.17
C GLY A 500 -12.48 34.53 5.97
N ASP A 501 -11.79 34.75 4.84
CA ASP A 501 -12.41 35.20 3.59
C ASP A 501 -12.94 34.02 2.76
N LEU A 502 -14.02 34.26 2.02
CA LEU A 502 -14.55 33.37 1.00
C LEU A 502 -14.43 34.03 -0.38
N ASN A 503 -13.58 33.48 -1.24
CA ASN A 503 -13.35 33.99 -2.60
C ASN A 503 -13.75 32.94 -3.64
N VAL A 504 -14.79 33.20 -4.43
CA VAL A 504 -15.29 32.24 -5.44
C VAL A 504 -15.35 32.89 -6.81
N GLY A 505 -14.71 32.30 -7.81
CA GLY A 505 -14.84 32.78 -9.19
C GLY A 505 -16.28 32.59 -9.69
N ARG A 506 -16.66 31.35 -10.00
CA ARG A 506 -18.03 31.01 -10.41
C ARG A 506 -18.58 29.86 -9.56
N LEU A 507 -19.80 30.00 -9.06
CA LEU A 507 -20.56 28.96 -8.39
C LEU A 507 -21.89 28.75 -9.13
N SER A 508 -22.12 27.53 -9.62
CA SER A 508 -23.39 27.14 -10.25
C SER A 508 -23.95 25.94 -9.52
N ALA A 509 -25.05 26.14 -8.81
CA ALA A 509 -25.83 25.08 -8.16
C ALA A 509 -27.20 24.93 -8.83
N THR A 510 -27.72 23.70 -8.95
CA THR A 510 -29.09 23.48 -9.46
C THR A 510 -30.16 23.73 -8.39
N SER A 511 -29.78 23.64 -7.10
CA SER A 511 -30.65 23.83 -5.94
C SER A 511 -30.12 24.95 -5.04
N ASP A 512 -29.76 24.65 -3.80
CA ASP A 512 -29.44 25.64 -2.78
C ASP A 512 -27.94 25.95 -2.68
N VAL A 513 -27.64 27.22 -2.46
CA VAL A 513 -26.32 27.72 -2.04
C VAL A 513 -26.41 28.32 -0.65
N LEU A 514 -25.59 27.81 0.27
CA LEU A 514 -25.31 28.43 1.55
C LEU A 514 -23.83 28.78 1.61
N ALA A 515 -23.51 30.07 1.75
CA ALA A 515 -22.13 30.54 1.82
C ALA A 515 -21.94 31.50 3.00
N ALA A 516 -20.93 31.24 3.82
CA ALA A 516 -20.61 32.05 4.98
C ALA A 516 -19.11 32.32 5.06
N ALA A 517 -18.75 33.59 5.30
CA ALA A 517 -17.39 34.03 5.57
C ALA A 517 -17.33 34.78 6.92
N GLY A 518 -16.31 34.51 7.72
CA GLY A 518 -16.04 35.26 8.94
C GLY A 518 -15.62 36.70 8.69
N HIS A 519 -15.00 36.98 7.54
CA HIS A 519 -14.63 38.32 7.09
C HIS A 519 -15.36 38.69 5.80
N ASP A 520 -14.69 38.66 4.65
CA ASP A 520 -15.25 39.08 3.37
C ASP A 520 -15.73 37.88 2.54
N LEU A 521 -16.87 38.06 1.85
CA LEU A 521 -17.32 37.16 0.79
C LEU A 521 -17.22 37.91 -0.54
N ARG A 522 -16.39 37.41 -1.46
CA ARG A 522 -16.26 37.92 -2.83
C ARG A 522 -16.59 36.83 -3.82
N ALA A 523 -17.50 37.11 -4.75
CA ALA A 523 -17.76 36.21 -5.87
C ALA A 523 -17.99 36.93 -7.19
N ASN A 524 -17.47 36.37 -8.30
CA ASN A 524 -17.74 36.95 -9.63
C ASN A 524 -19.15 36.58 -10.08
N ALA A 525 -19.55 35.32 -9.94
CA ALA A 525 -20.90 34.87 -10.27
C ALA A 525 -21.39 33.73 -9.37
N ILE A 526 -22.62 33.84 -8.88
CA ILE A 526 -23.32 32.78 -8.17
C ILE A 526 -24.67 32.54 -8.85
N GLN A 527 -24.96 31.29 -9.20
CA GLN A 527 -26.25 30.85 -9.73
C GLN A 527 -26.82 29.73 -8.87
N ALA A 528 -28.08 29.86 -8.46
CA ALA A 528 -28.78 28.88 -7.64
C ALA A 528 -30.30 29.02 -7.76
N ASN A 529 -31.06 28.01 -7.34
CA ASN A 529 -32.49 28.16 -7.13
C ASN A 529 -32.74 29.11 -5.95
N THR A 530 -32.12 28.80 -4.81
CA THR A 530 -32.07 29.70 -3.64
C THR A 530 -30.63 29.93 -3.20
N MET A 531 -30.34 31.14 -2.73
CA MET A 531 -29.03 31.46 -2.15
C MET A 531 -29.16 32.21 -0.84
N THR A 532 -28.34 31.81 0.13
CA THR A 532 -28.12 32.53 1.39
C THR A 532 -26.63 32.78 1.53
N LEU A 533 -26.25 34.05 1.46
CA LEU A 533 -24.86 34.50 1.46
C LEU A 533 -24.64 35.40 2.67
N SER A 534 -23.56 35.16 3.40
CA SER A 534 -23.23 35.93 4.60
C SER A 534 -21.74 36.20 4.72
N ALA A 535 -21.41 37.40 5.21
CA ALA A 535 -20.06 37.84 5.49
C ALA A 535 -20.03 38.58 6.84
N GLY A 536 -18.93 38.50 7.59
CA GLY A 536 -18.76 39.31 8.80
C GLY A 536 -18.51 40.79 8.51
N ASN A 537 -17.91 41.10 7.35
CA ASN A 537 -17.57 42.45 6.91
C ASN A 537 -18.25 42.78 5.57
N GLN A 538 -17.56 42.56 4.44
CA GLN A 538 -18.06 42.91 3.12
C GLN A 538 -18.58 41.68 2.38
N LEU A 539 -19.82 41.77 1.89
CA LEU A 539 -20.39 40.84 0.91
C LEU A 539 -20.40 41.52 -0.45
N ARG A 540 -19.63 41.01 -1.41
CA ARG A 540 -19.61 41.48 -2.79
C ARG A 540 -19.86 40.33 -3.77
N VAL A 541 -20.90 40.44 -4.58
CA VAL A 541 -21.19 39.50 -5.67
C VAL A 541 -21.40 40.27 -6.96
N ASP A 542 -20.52 40.11 -7.93
CA ASP A 542 -20.62 40.86 -9.19
C ASP A 542 -21.86 40.43 -10.00
N GLU A 543 -22.30 39.18 -9.90
CA GLU A 543 -23.58 38.70 -10.44
C GLU A 543 -24.19 37.55 -9.61
N ALA A 544 -25.38 37.77 -9.06
CA ALA A 544 -26.15 36.82 -8.27
C ALA A 544 -27.44 36.42 -9.02
N ARG A 545 -27.45 35.26 -9.67
CA ARG A 545 -28.60 34.69 -10.40
C ARG A 545 -29.41 33.76 -9.49
N ALA A 546 -30.60 34.18 -9.08
CA ALA A 546 -31.49 33.40 -8.23
C ALA A 546 -32.81 33.11 -8.94
N GLN A 547 -33.34 31.90 -8.79
CA GLN A 547 -34.65 31.55 -9.34
C GLN A 547 -35.79 31.96 -8.41
N GLN A 548 -35.73 31.57 -7.13
CA GLN A 548 -36.81 31.82 -6.17
C GLN A 548 -36.43 32.85 -5.10
N ARG A 549 -35.21 32.77 -4.57
CA ARG A 549 -34.81 33.58 -3.41
C ARG A 549 -33.32 33.91 -3.36
N ALA A 550 -33.00 35.14 -3.00
CA ALA A 550 -31.64 35.53 -2.60
C ALA A 550 -31.64 36.27 -1.25
N ALA A 551 -30.80 35.83 -0.32
CA ALA A 551 -30.64 36.43 0.99
C ALA A 551 -29.18 36.83 1.22
N PHE A 552 -28.96 38.08 1.63
CA PHE A 552 -27.63 38.68 1.82
C PHE A 552 -27.49 39.22 3.24
N GLY A 553 -26.40 38.84 3.92
CA GLY A 553 -26.06 39.28 5.26
C GLY A 553 -24.64 39.83 5.32
N GLY A 554 -24.46 41.03 5.83
CA GLY A 554 -23.13 41.61 6.03
C GLY A 554 -23.18 43.05 6.52
N ARG A 555 -22.03 43.61 6.87
CA ARG A 555 -21.95 45.04 7.22
C ARG A 555 -22.08 45.91 5.98
N THR A 556 -21.37 45.56 4.91
CA THR A 556 -21.50 46.19 3.60
C THR A 556 -21.92 45.14 2.58
N ILE A 557 -23.07 45.34 1.93
CA ILE A 557 -23.61 44.44 0.92
C ILE A 557 -23.57 45.15 -0.43
N VAL A 558 -22.91 44.54 -1.42
CA VAL A 558 -22.86 45.00 -2.80
C VAL A 558 -23.16 43.82 -3.73
N ALA A 559 -24.28 43.85 -4.44
CA ALA A 559 -24.60 42.79 -5.38
C ALA A 559 -25.43 43.25 -6.58
N ASN A 560 -25.15 42.67 -7.75
CA ASN A 560 -26.06 42.72 -8.90
C ASN A 560 -26.86 41.44 -8.95
N VAL A 561 -28.15 41.54 -8.67
CA VAL A 561 -29.07 40.41 -8.57
C VAL A 561 -29.89 40.30 -9.85
N ARG A 562 -30.01 39.08 -10.38
CA ARG A 562 -30.81 38.79 -11.56
C ARG A 562 -31.75 37.62 -11.28
N ALA A 563 -33.03 37.82 -11.51
CA ALA A 563 -34.01 36.74 -11.47
C ALA A 563 -33.83 35.84 -12.70
N THR A 564 -33.85 34.53 -12.51
CA THR A 564 -33.85 33.56 -13.62
C THR A 564 -35.24 33.05 -13.99
N ASP A 565 -36.22 33.21 -13.09
CA ASP A 565 -37.64 32.95 -13.38
C ASP A 565 -38.34 34.25 -13.82
N PRO A 566 -38.78 34.37 -15.10
CA PRO A 566 -39.46 35.56 -15.58
C PRO A 566 -40.93 35.66 -15.12
N ALA A 567 -41.51 34.59 -14.56
CA ALA A 567 -42.94 34.52 -14.24
C ALA A 567 -43.27 34.91 -12.80
N ALA A 568 -42.30 34.90 -11.89
CA ALA A 568 -42.51 35.11 -10.46
C ALA A 568 -41.59 36.20 -9.90
N PRO A 569 -42.08 37.09 -8.98
CA PRO A 569 -41.23 38.05 -8.31
C PRO A 569 -40.14 37.36 -7.47
N LEU A 570 -38.93 37.90 -7.49
CA LEU A 570 -37.81 37.36 -6.72
C LEU A 570 -37.95 37.70 -5.23
N THR A 571 -37.86 36.70 -4.34
CA THR A 571 -37.87 36.94 -2.90
C THR A 571 -36.49 37.37 -2.41
N LEU A 572 -36.41 38.49 -1.68
CA LEU A 572 -35.15 39.07 -1.22
C LEU A 572 -35.10 39.32 0.28
N VAL A 573 -33.90 39.20 0.82
CA VAL A 573 -33.53 39.62 2.17
C VAL A 573 -32.18 40.31 2.11
N ALA A 574 -32.06 41.51 2.67
CA ALA A 574 -30.78 42.19 2.83
C ALA A 574 -30.70 42.81 4.21
N THR A 575 -29.80 42.31 5.05
CA THR A 575 -29.69 42.70 6.46
C THR A 575 -28.23 42.67 6.92
N GLY A 576 -27.97 43.03 8.18
CA GLY A 576 -26.74 42.59 8.85
C GLY A 576 -26.70 41.07 8.96
N THR A 577 -25.54 40.49 9.26
CA THR A 577 -25.31 39.04 9.32
C THR A 577 -26.30 38.33 10.26
N ASN A 578 -26.55 38.88 11.45
CA ASN A 578 -27.49 38.30 12.42
C ASN A 578 -28.96 38.50 12.02
N GLY A 579 -29.24 39.40 11.07
CA GLY A 579 -30.58 39.70 10.56
C GLY A 579 -31.12 38.66 9.56
N LEU A 580 -30.25 37.76 9.10
CA LEU A 580 -30.63 36.66 8.22
C LEU A 580 -31.44 35.58 8.94
N ALA A 581 -31.22 35.38 10.25
CA ALA A 581 -31.95 34.40 11.04
C ALA A 581 -33.46 34.65 10.98
N ALA A 582 -34.26 33.59 10.86
CA ALA A 582 -35.72 33.72 10.82
C ALA A 582 -36.29 34.32 12.11
N THR A 583 -35.61 34.10 13.23
CA THR A 583 -35.91 34.62 14.57
C THR A 583 -35.26 35.97 14.84
N ALA A 584 -34.56 36.57 13.87
CA ALA A 584 -33.86 37.82 14.08
C ALA A 584 -34.83 38.90 14.58
N VAL A 585 -34.50 39.48 15.74
CA VAL A 585 -35.22 40.63 16.27
C VAL A 585 -34.58 41.88 15.69
N ASP A 586 -35.42 42.81 15.27
CA ASP A 586 -35.07 44.09 14.67
C ASP A 586 -34.40 45.08 15.65
N THR A 587 -33.62 44.61 16.62
CA THR A 587 -32.91 45.46 17.61
C THR A 587 -31.56 44.89 18.06
N GLY A 588 -31.14 43.72 17.57
CA GLY A 588 -29.88 43.08 17.99
C GLY A 588 -28.63 43.69 17.36
N SER A 589 -27.49 43.67 18.07
CA SER A 589 -26.18 43.99 17.49
C SER A 589 -25.88 43.05 16.32
N GLY A 590 -25.61 43.61 15.13
CA GLY A 590 -25.31 42.84 13.92
C GLY A 590 -26.53 42.45 13.07
N ALA A 591 -27.75 42.86 13.43
CA ALA A 591 -28.95 42.63 12.60
C ALA A 591 -29.12 43.67 11.48
N LEU A 592 -28.58 44.88 11.66
CA LEU A 592 -28.60 45.98 10.68
C LEU A 592 -27.30 45.99 9.87
N ALA A 593 -27.38 46.12 8.55
CA ALA A 593 -26.20 46.40 7.72
C ALA A 593 -25.80 47.88 7.85
N ASP A 594 -24.52 48.21 7.70
CA ASP A 594 -24.07 49.61 7.62
C ASP A 594 -24.45 50.21 6.24
N ARG A 595 -24.31 49.41 5.18
CA ARG A 595 -24.59 49.83 3.81
C ARG A 595 -25.10 48.69 2.94
N VAL A 596 -26.16 48.94 2.18
CA VAL A 596 -26.70 48.00 1.18
C VAL A 596 -26.79 48.70 -0.17
N ASP A 597 -25.99 48.25 -1.13
CA ASP A 597 -25.98 48.73 -2.51
C ASP A 597 -26.37 47.56 -3.45
N LEU A 598 -27.61 47.55 -3.92
CA LEU A 598 -28.15 46.48 -4.77
C LEU A 598 -28.61 47.01 -6.12
N THR A 599 -28.31 46.27 -7.18
CA THR A 599 -28.98 46.42 -8.48
C THR A 599 -29.76 45.16 -8.78
N ILE A 600 -31.04 45.26 -9.11
CA ILE A 600 -31.94 44.12 -9.29
C ILE A 600 -32.54 44.15 -10.68
N ASP A 601 -32.37 43.06 -11.42
CA ASP A 601 -32.98 42.81 -12.71
C ASP A 601 -34.00 41.68 -12.57
N SER A 602 -35.29 42.04 -12.53
CA SER A 602 -36.39 41.09 -12.38
C SER A 602 -37.67 41.62 -13.03
N ALA A 603 -38.06 41.09 -14.19
CA ALA A 603 -39.23 41.56 -14.93
C ALA A 603 -40.55 41.41 -14.13
N ALA A 604 -40.69 40.32 -13.37
CA ALA A 604 -41.86 40.08 -12.51
C ALA A 604 -41.83 40.90 -11.20
N GLY A 605 -40.72 41.59 -10.90
CA GLY A 605 -40.53 42.39 -9.69
C GLY A 605 -39.72 41.69 -8.60
N ALA A 606 -39.57 42.36 -7.46
CA ALA A 606 -38.80 41.88 -6.32
C ALA A 606 -39.49 42.19 -5.00
N ASN A 607 -39.56 41.18 -4.12
CA ASN A 607 -40.25 41.24 -2.84
C ASN A 607 -39.24 41.08 -1.70
N PHE A 608 -38.91 42.17 -1.02
CA PHE A 608 -38.10 42.16 0.19
C PHE A 608 -38.94 41.76 1.41
N GLY A 609 -38.68 40.56 1.91
CA GLY A 609 -39.22 40.14 3.21
C GLY A 609 -38.61 40.94 4.37
N ARG A 610 -37.34 41.35 4.23
CA ARG A 610 -36.62 42.27 5.14
C ARG A 610 -35.56 43.06 4.39
N LEU A 611 -35.52 44.37 4.63
CA LEU A 611 -34.44 45.26 4.21
C LEU A 611 -34.00 46.09 5.42
N TRP A 612 -32.90 45.74 6.06
CA TRP A 612 -32.44 46.35 7.31
C TRP A 612 -31.02 46.93 7.14
N THR A 613 -30.93 48.24 7.03
CA THR A 613 -29.66 48.94 6.78
C THR A 613 -29.57 50.31 7.45
N ALA A 614 -28.37 50.82 7.70
CA ALA A 614 -28.17 52.21 8.07
C ALA A 614 -28.34 53.11 6.84
N GLY A 615 -27.73 52.76 5.71
CA GLY A 615 -27.97 53.45 4.45
C GLY A 615 -27.62 52.66 3.19
N GLY A 616 -27.57 53.35 2.05
CA GLY A 616 -27.20 52.77 0.77
C GLY A 616 -28.19 53.08 -0.35
N GLN A 617 -28.25 52.21 -1.35
CA GLN A 617 -29.09 52.37 -2.52
C GLN A 617 -29.59 51.05 -3.10
N LEU A 618 -30.77 51.09 -3.71
CA LEU A 618 -31.36 49.99 -4.44
C LEU A 618 -31.87 50.47 -5.79
N THR A 619 -31.37 49.88 -6.87
CA THR A 619 -31.82 50.15 -8.23
C THR A 619 -32.56 48.96 -8.80
N MET A 620 -33.82 49.15 -9.20
CA MET A 620 -34.59 48.19 -10.00
C MET A 620 -34.40 48.52 -11.49
N ARG A 621 -34.02 47.52 -12.29
CA ARG A 621 -33.97 47.62 -13.76
C ARG A 621 -35.24 47.17 -14.45
N GLY A 622 -36.15 46.51 -13.73
CA GLY A 622 -37.43 46.05 -14.24
C GLY A 622 -38.34 45.59 -13.10
N GLY A 623 -39.64 45.55 -13.38
CA GLY A 623 -40.66 45.09 -12.41
C GLY A 623 -40.91 46.05 -11.24
N ALA A 624 -41.89 45.68 -10.41
CA ALA A 624 -42.21 46.40 -9.18
C ALA A 624 -41.25 46.01 -8.03
N LEU A 625 -41.02 46.93 -7.10
CA LEU A 625 -40.35 46.66 -5.83
C LEU A 625 -41.38 46.66 -4.71
N ASP A 626 -41.41 45.60 -3.90
CA ASP A 626 -42.16 45.54 -2.66
C ASP A 626 -41.20 45.32 -1.49
N VAL A 627 -41.31 46.13 -0.44
CA VAL A 627 -40.56 46.04 0.81
C VAL A 627 -41.57 45.89 1.94
N ALA A 628 -41.77 44.65 2.38
CA ALA A 628 -42.75 44.33 3.41
C ALA A 628 -42.30 44.75 4.82
N ARG A 629 -41.00 44.67 5.11
CA ARG A 629 -40.40 45.05 6.39
C ARG A 629 -39.09 45.80 6.18
N GLY A 630 -39.20 47.08 5.89
CA GLY A 630 -38.08 48.00 5.72
C GLY A 630 -37.63 48.64 7.02
N ARG A 631 -36.32 48.81 7.19
CA ARG A 631 -35.71 49.64 8.20
C ARG A 631 -34.47 50.35 7.65
N VAL A 632 -34.48 51.67 7.72
CA VAL A 632 -33.38 52.56 7.29
C VAL A 632 -33.03 53.48 8.45
N LEU A 633 -31.82 53.40 9.01
CA LEU A 633 -31.44 54.27 10.13
C LEU A 633 -31.17 55.71 9.66
N ASP A 634 -30.49 55.85 8.54
CA ASP A 634 -29.98 57.12 8.04
C ASP A 634 -30.65 57.51 6.73
N GLN A 635 -30.02 57.20 5.61
CA GLN A 635 -30.46 57.62 4.28
C GLN A 635 -30.39 56.45 3.31
N PHE A 636 -31.45 56.27 2.52
CA PHE A 636 -31.49 55.21 1.51
C PHE A 636 -32.18 55.69 0.24
N VAL A 637 -31.61 55.37 -0.91
CA VAL A 637 -32.18 55.73 -2.21
C VAL A 637 -32.75 54.51 -2.89
N PHE A 638 -34.03 54.56 -3.24
CA PHE A 638 -34.67 53.59 -4.13
C PHE A 638 -34.79 54.22 -5.52
N SER A 639 -34.48 53.49 -6.58
CA SER A 639 -34.67 53.98 -7.94
C SER A 639 -35.17 52.90 -8.89
N ASN A 640 -36.00 53.29 -9.85
CA ASN A 640 -36.35 52.51 -11.03
C ASN A 640 -36.18 53.39 -12.29
N GLU A 641 -36.59 52.90 -13.47
CA GLU A 641 -36.52 53.67 -14.72
C GLU A 641 -37.37 54.96 -14.71
N ALA A 642 -38.38 55.03 -13.85
CA ALA A 642 -39.32 56.15 -13.81
C ALA A 642 -38.96 57.20 -12.75
N MET A 643 -38.43 56.81 -11.58
CA MET A 643 -38.25 57.71 -10.44
C MET A 643 -37.14 57.30 -9.45
N ARG A 644 -36.70 58.27 -8.65
CA ARG A 644 -35.76 58.20 -7.54
C ARG A 644 -36.43 58.65 -6.25
N VAL A 645 -36.56 57.74 -5.30
CA VAL A 645 -37.16 57.96 -3.99
C VAL A 645 -36.06 58.02 -2.92
N LEU A 646 -35.98 59.11 -2.17
CA LEU A 646 -35.08 59.25 -1.03
C LEU A 646 -35.82 58.97 0.27
N MET A 647 -35.37 58.00 1.07
CA MET A 647 -35.67 57.91 2.50
C MET A 647 -34.60 58.69 3.26
N ASP A 648 -34.94 59.79 3.96
CA ASP A 648 -34.00 60.57 4.76
C ASP A 648 -34.47 60.67 6.21
N ASN A 649 -34.09 59.72 7.06
CA ASN A 649 -34.48 59.70 8.46
C ASN A 649 -33.59 60.59 9.35
N ARG A 650 -32.60 61.28 8.76
CA ARG A 650 -31.77 62.27 9.45
C ARG A 650 -32.33 63.69 9.33
N SER A 651 -33.04 64.01 8.25
CA SER A 651 -33.57 65.35 8.00
C SER A 651 -34.84 65.34 7.16
N MET A 652 -35.83 66.12 7.58
CA MET A 652 -37.02 66.42 6.78
C MET A 652 -36.81 67.59 5.80
N GLN A 653 -35.60 68.13 5.67
CA GLN A 653 -35.36 69.20 4.70
C GLN A 653 -35.58 68.68 3.28
N PRO A 654 -36.41 69.35 2.45
CA PRO A 654 -36.63 68.93 1.07
C PRO A 654 -35.33 68.85 0.28
N ARG A 655 -35.08 67.71 -0.36
CA ARG A 655 -33.94 67.46 -1.25
C ARG A 655 -34.42 67.22 -2.70
N PRO A 656 -33.58 67.46 -3.73
CA PRO A 656 -33.99 67.32 -5.12
C PRO A 656 -34.09 65.85 -5.56
N TYR A 657 -35.13 65.16 -5.08
CA TYR A 657 -35.53 63.80 -5.46
C TYR A 657 -37.02 63.81 -5.84
N ASP A 658 -37.42 62.86 -6.69
CA ASP A 658 -38.78 62.77 -7.24
C ASP A 658 -39.83 62.60 -6.12
N VAL A 659 -39.49 61.77 -5.12
CA VAL A 659 -40.23 61.62 -3.87
C VAL A 659 -39.22 61.54 -2.71
N GLN A 660 -39.47 62.30 -1.64
CA GLN A 660 -38.73 62.17 -0.38
C GLN A 660 -39.66 61.66 0.72
N LEU A 661 -39.18 60.64 1.44
CA LEU A 661 -39.87 59.96 2.52
C LEU A 661 -39.14 60.18 3.84
N TYR A 662 -39.91 60.16 4.93
CA TYR A 662 -39.42 60.21 6.30
C TYR A 662 -40.21 59.23 7.18
N ALA A 663 -39.51 58.34 7.87
CA ALA A 663 -40.07 57.35 8.79
C ALA A 663 -39.51 57.57 10.20
N PRO A 664 -40.25 58.22 11.14
CA PRO A 664 -39.71 58.56 12.46
C PRO A 664 -39.29 57.35 13.29
N SER A 665 -39.94 56.21 13.09
CA SER A 665 -39.59 54.93 13.74
C SER A 665 -38.43 54.20 13.07
N THR A 666 -37.87 54.77 11.99
CA THR A 666 -36.96 54.13 11.01
C THR A 666 -37.55 52.97 10.23
N ARG A 667 -38.78 52.55 10.54
CA ARG A 667 -39.48 51.41 9.94
C ARG A 667 -40.50 51.86 8.91
N PHE A 668 -40.64 51.08 7.85
CA PHE A 668 -41.57 51.38 6.78
C PHE A 668 -41.95 50.11 5.99
N ALA A 669 -43.07 50.17 5.31
CA ALA A 669 -43.40 49.37 4.15
C ALA A 669 -43.38 50.27 2.90
N LEU A 670 -42.94 49.72 1.77
CA LEU A 670 -42.83 50.47 0.51
C LEU A 670 -43.17 49.56 -0.66
N ASN A 671 -44.14 49.95 -1.47
CA ASN A 671 -44.34 49.41 -2.80
C ASN A 671 -44.05 50.50 -3.84
N MET A 672 -43.14 50.23 -4.76
CA MET A 672 -42.70 51.11 -5.83
C MET A 672 -42.96 50.43 -7.18
N ASN A 673 -43.87 50.99 -7.98
CA ASN A 673 -44.24 50.45 -9.28
C ASN A 673 -44.44 51.58 -10.30
N GLY A 674 -43.60 51.64 -11.33
CA GLY A 674 -43.56 52.75 -12.28
C GLY A 674 -43.35 54.08 -11.54
N ASN A 675 -44.25 55.04 -11.74
CA ASN A 675 -44.23 56.35 -11.08
C ASN A 675 -45.07 56.44 -9.79
N LEU A 676 -45.53 55.30 -9.23
CA LEU A 676 -46.33 55.23 -8.02
C LEU A 676 -45.53 54.67 -6.84
N VAL A 677 -45.57 55.37 -5.71
CA VAL A 677 -45.09 54.92 -4.40
C VAL A 677 -46.28 54.73 -3.45
N THR A 678 -46.45 53.53 -2.89
CA THR A 678 -47.37 53.28 -1.76
C THR A 678 -46.54 52.99 -0.51
N THR A 679 -46.77 53.71 0.58
CA THR A 679 -45.97 53.58 1.80
C THR A 679 -46.74 54.01 3.05
N ASP A 680 -46.32 53.52 4.21
CA ASP A 680 -46.75 54.00 5.54
C ASP A 680 -45.84 55.10 6.10
N ALA A 681 -44.72 55.42 5.44
CA ALA A 681 -43.85 56.54 5.77
C ALA A 681 -44.48 57.89 5.38
N PHE A 682 -44.04 58.98 6.02
CA PHE A 682 -44.45 60.33 5.64
C PHE A 682 -43.81 60.75 4.33
N VAL A 683 -44.59 61.36 3.44
CA VAL A 683 -44.09 62.01 2.22
C VAL A 683 -43.73 63.45 2.56
N VAL A 684 -42.44 63.78 2.53
CA VAL A 684 -41.92 65.13 2.79
C VAL A 684 -42.06 66.00 1.54
N LEU A 685 -41.66 65.45 0.40
CA LEU A 685 -41.66 66.08 -0.91
C LEU A 685 -42.15 65.08 -1.96
N ARG A 686 -42.92 65.55 -2.93
CA ARG A 686 -43.29 64.79 -4.12
C ARG A 686 -43.41 65.76 -5.31
N GLU A 687 -42.72 65.46 -6.40
CA GLU A 687 -42.88 66.24 -7.63
C GLU A 687 -44.22 65.91 -8.33
N PRO A 688 -44.83 66.86 -9.06
CA PRO A 688 -46.17 66.67 -9.65
C PRO A 688 -46.31 65.49 -10.62
N ALA A 689 -45.22 65.00 -11.22
CA ALA A 689 -45.21 63.91 -12.20
C ALA A 689 -45.36 62.50 -11.57
N PHE A 690 -45.16 62.38 -10.25
CA PHE A 690 -45.16 61.10 -9.53
C PHE A 690 -46.41 60.94 -8.68
N ARG A 691 -46.78 59.74 -8.25
CA ARG A 691 -47.94 59.52 -7.39
C ARG A 691 -47.50 58.91 -6.06
N THR A 692 -48.09 59.36 -4.97
CA THR A 692 -47.89 58.76 -3.64
C THR A 692 -49.21 58.35 -3.02
N ARG A 693 -49.25 57.21 -2.34
CA ARG A 693 -50.39 56.75 -1.55
C ARG A 693 -49.92 56.43 -0.13
N THR A 694 -50.47 57.15 0.84
CA THR A 694 -50.19 56.96 2.27
C THR A 694 -51.49 56.81 3.06
N PRO A 695 -51.45 56.40 4.34
CA PRO A 695 -52.63 56.42 5.21
C PRO A 695 -53.29 57.81 5.36
N ALA A 696 -52.54 58.89 5.13
CA ALA A 696 -53.05 60.26 5.18
C ALA A 696 -53.80 60.70 3.91
N GLY A 697 -53.75 59.91 2.83
CA GLY A 697 -54.40 60.20 1.55
C GLY A 697 -53.46 60.02 0.34
N GLU A 698 -54.01 60.17 -0.86
CA GLU A 698 -53.24 60.17 -2.11
C GLU A 698 -52.63 61.55 -2.39
N ASN A 699 -51.37 61.56 -2.82
CA ASN A 699 -50.60 62.76 -3.23
C ASN A 699 -50.49 63.85 -2.16
N VAL A 700 -50.66 63.49 -0.88
CA VAL A 700 -50.45 64.39 0.26
C VAL A 700 -48.97 64.40 0.62
N SER A 701 -48.34 65.58 0.62
CA SER A 701 -46.98 65.78 1.11
C SER A 701 -46.96 66.82 2.23
N LEU A 702 -46.05 66.69 3.20
CA LEU A 702 -45.92 67.66 4.31
C LEU A 702 -45.69 69.09 3.82
N ARG A 703 -45.02 69.25 2.67
CA ARG A 703 -44.81 70.54 2.02
C ARG A 703 -46.11 71.20 1.53
N ASP A 704 -47.12 70.42 1.17
CA ASP A 704 -48.39 70.92 0.63
C ASP A 704 -49.41 71.29 1.72
N VAL A 705 -49.16 70.88 2.98
CA VAL A 705 -50.09 71.09 4.12
C VAL A 705 -49.65 72.23 5.06
N GLY A 706 -48.42 72.78 4.88
CA GLY A 706 -47.90 73.92 5.65
C GLY A 706 -46.93 73.52 6.75
#